data_AF-A0A8H4K6K9-F1
#
_entry.id   AF-A0A8H4K6K9-F1
#
_cell.length_a   1.000
_cell.length_b   1.000
_cell.length_c   1.000
_cell.angle_alpha   90.00
_cell.angle_beta   90.00
_cell.angle_gamma   90.00
#
_symmetry.space_group_name_H-M   'P 1'
#
loop_
_entity.id
_entity.type
_entity.pdbx_description
1 polymer ?
#
loop_
_entity_poly.entity_id
_entity_poly.type
_entity_poly.pdbx_seq_one_letter_code
_entity_poly.pdbx_strand_id
1 'polypeptide(L)'
;MSQNGKSAIAMVQLKRLPCSATSLALKVAIIWFGILLCCQAFSFYGDEGWHKSFTYGTRYDGIPSVRAHGGSHCLPSLNTSLLSEAKSLRQTCQQNAPYPYSDVRIGRVAAHFGSAQEHYRKALRTHVVHSLIHDNTLDVMCTSVVDALWNKPAFIMSILLREMMKPVEERLEWLFWVDRDTVILDQCRPLSSFLSPVDTRRFDSQGIPGNTANLKNTSIPKNATKPVAQRPGKKPDKPVHLLVTKDWNGLNNGVFFLRVNQWAIDLFSDIAAFRYYRPNVTLQFTEQSAMDIVMNEPKFKPSVRYIPQEWFNTYPKGSAVAFEGMMGEAGLKEYHARRGDFLLHFAGRGGRDKSLNEWTSMLERTKGIWPKERVQRNTTTSIHDFWNGIHPDALKWRRALVQLKREGRDPDEESEEEDQEYVEWHPDDERHMYDPELVDNIALVWLGELVILGFNPCAEGAQKTYMAEAEPYNDFGVIDFRPGDDPNEPEVTEVGCYNPSDIGQDAVFPFHKVCYIIFSEVITSKGKLKCVDKDLLYDVMCRLAGSYATSLDINYGPISGQDQKWEAIPGEEFSVINPMETDDFYRHTQQKIASGAFEKFSNVPMASPKCQGNDPFSGLSNELLWLILDHLSADELLAFSSSSRPVYLVTEDISFWKARIAIDMPYLTHLDTHIEDSGLEEDIDFKKLYAWLNTVTKPMYGIGKPFMGIMNRRRIWQSCMDLKSWYDKAAAEPTRQIDPKIPKRAYCPLMVKTGPTERPRDQHIIKTMWFHSFEEACDLPYVLEAYWNEDELLTGIGTAFGDNLRIFGIKAETKTAWRIEAGSQINSLILYLGAGSGLAENVVGIQGIAVRINGRRSKLLLGNDRGQGCRPLTVSPSAFLVGIQGQTSENGIISRLGILESTKSEEESLSIEPRPLREKLLWACSWSATWEHQSTTIVTLFPTECHTTPLEDDLRLYESLRWAASKKVMEKLYQISAHISPDGLILGFRIEYVRNYWEPKRYVGDAGDWPENEMKHLTLDGAAGEIITEIGVNASETLDGIMLRTNKGNFVIFGQGELGTENWRMARPPEGEFVVGIVASFGMGKESQAKKSMVTLAMLHERLE
;
A
#
# COMPACT_ATOMS: atom_id res chain seq x y z
N MET A 1 21.72 -78.97 9.52
CA MET A 1 21.61 -79.93 10.65
C MET A 1 20.19 -79.82 11.20
N SER A 2 19.26 -80.68 10.75
CA SER A 2 18.80 -81.92 11.46
C SER A 2 18.07 -81.58 12.77
N GLN A 3 16.80 -81.91 13.03
CA GLN A 3 15.85 -82.86 12.40
C GLN A 3 14.42 -82.65 12.97
N ASN A 4 13.41 -82.91 12.11
CA ASN A 4 12.11 -83.59 12.31
C ASN A 4 11.08 -83.07 13.34
N GLY A 5 9.75 -83.03 13.08
CA GLY A 5 8.89 -83.54 11.98
C GLY A 5 7.48 -82.90 12.11
N LYS A 6 6.80 -82.52 11.00
CA LYS A 6 5.77 -83.25 10.20
C LYS A 6 4.54 -83.80 10.94
N SER A 7 3.35 -83.26 10.62
CA SER A 7 2.12 -83.95 10.11
C SER A 7 0.97 -82.92 9.94
N ALA A 8 0.59 -82.46 8.75
CA ALA A 8 -0.38 -83.00 7.76
C ALA A 8 -1.86 -83.03 8.25
N ILE A 9 -2.72 -82.07 7.86
CA ILE A 9 -3.68 -82.03 6.71
C ILE A 9 -4.86 -83.04 6.82
N ALA A 10 -6.11 -82.53 6.86
CA ALA A 10 -7.21 -83.00 6.00
C ALA A 10 -8.48 -82.12 6.12
N MET A 11 -8.91 -81.57 4.97
CA MET A 11 -10.28 -81.11 4.71
C MET A 11 -11.29 -82.26 4.85
N VAL A 12 -12.48 -82.01 5.41
CA VAL A 12 -13.68 -82.82 5.13
C VAL A 12 -14.88 -81.91 4.91
N GLN A 13 -15.56 -82.19 3.81
CA GLN A 13 -16.72 -81.52 3.23
C GLN A 13 -17.98 -81.54 4.11
N LEU A 14 -18.82 -80.52 3.90
CA LEU A 14 -20.24 -80.52 4.23
C LEU A 14 -20.97 -81.73 3.61
N LYS A 15 -21.67 -82.50 4.45
CA LYS A 15 -22.89 -83.23 4.06
C LYS A 15 -24.02 -82.86 5.01
N ARG A 16 -25.15 -82.48 4.40
CA ARG A 16 -26.41 -82.05 5.04
C ARG A 16 -27.19 -83.23 5.64
N LEU A 17 -28.08 -82.86 6.57
CA LEU A 17 -29.35 -83.45 7.05
C LEU A 17 -29.30 -84.19 8.41
N PRO A 18 -30.37 -84.18 9.24
CA PRO A 18 -31.75 -83.74 8.97
C PRO A 18 -32.39 -82.75 9.98
N CYS A 19 -33.37 -82.00 9.49
CA CYS A 19 -34.37 -81.28 10.28
C CYS A 19 -35.29 -82.28 11.03
N SER A 20 -35.00 -82.53 12.29
CA SER A 20 -36.03 -82.82 13.32
C SER A 20 -35.53 -82.70 14.76
N ALA A 21 -34.24 -82.41 15.00
CA ALA A 21 -33.67 -82.14 16.32
C ALA A 21 -33.34 -80.65 16.60
N THR A 22 -33.64 -79.74 15.66
CA THR A 22 -33.28 -78.31 15.73
C THR A 22 -34.24 -77.47 16.60
N SER A 23 -35.40 -78.00 16.98
CA SER A 23 -36.36 -77.29 17.86
C SER A 23 -36.06 -77.46 19.35
N LEU A 24 -35.50 -78.61 19.77
CA LEU A 24 -35.19 -78.86 21.19
C LEU A 24 -33.87 -78.22 21.61
N ALA A 25 -32.83 -78.30 20.78
CA ALA A 25 -31.53 -77.70 21.06
C ALA A 25 -31.58 -76.16 21.13
N LEU A 26 -32.40 -75.53 20.27
CA LEU A 26 -32.59 -74.08 20.28
C LEU A 26 -33.38 -73.61 21.50
N LYS A 27 -34.39 -74.37 21.95
CA LYS A 27 -35.16 -74.05 23.17
C LYS A 27 -34.33 -74.25 24.44
N VAL A 28 -33.49 -75.28 24.50
CA VAL A 28 -32.57 -75.49 25.63
C VAL A 28 -31.48 -74.41 25.66
N ALA A 29 -30.97 -73.98 24.50
CA ALA A 29 -29.98 -72.90 24.41
C ALA A 29 -30.57 -71.54 24.83
N ILE A 30 -31.82 -71.23 24.46
CA ILE A 30 -32.48 -69.97 24.86
C ILE A 30 -32.80 -69.97 26.37
N ILE A 31 -33.19 -71.10 26.95
CA ILE A 31 -33.43 -71.23 28.40
C ILE A 31 -32.10 -71.10 29.17
N TRP A 32 -31.01 -71.72 28.70
CA TRP A 32 -29.69 -71.57 29.32
C TRP A 32 -29.13 -70.15 29.20
N PHE A 33 -29.35 -69.49 28.06
CA PHE A 33 -28.94 -68.09 27.86
C PHE A 33 -29.77 -67.14 28.76
N GLY A 34 -31.05 -67.43 28.96
CA GLY A 34 -31.91 -66.70 29.90
C GLY A 34 -31.54 -66.92 31.38
N ILE A 35 -31.21 -68.16 31.78
CA ILE A 35 -30.73 -68.46 33.15
C ILE A 35 -29.36 -67.81 33.40
N LEU A 36 -28.44 -67.82 32.43
CA LEU A 36 -27.14 -67.14 32.54
C LEU A 36 -27.29 -65.61 32.63
N LEU A 37 -28.20 -65.01 31.86
CA LEU A 37 -28.54 -63.59 31.98
C LEU A 37 -29.18 -63.26 33.35
N CYS A 38 -30.04 -64.13 33.88
CA CYS A 38 -30.62 -63.96 35.22
C CYS A 38 -29.59 -64.16 36.35
N CYS A 39 -28.62 -65.08 36.22
CA CYS A 39 -27.53 -65.26 37.18
C CYS A 39 -26.50 -64.11 37.12
N GLN A 40 -26.24 -63.55 35.94
CA GLN A 40 -25.44 -62.33 35.80
C GLN A 40 -26.17 -61.11 36.39
N ALA A 41 -27.48 -60.99 36.19
CA ALA A 41 -28.29 -59.94 36.80
C ALA A 41 -28.36 -60.09 38.34
N PHE A 42 -28.48 -61.32 38.87
CA PHE A 42 -28.49 -61.57 40.32
C PHE A 42 -27.10 -61.40 40.96
N SER A 43 -26.00 -61.61 40.23
CA SER A 43 -24.65 -61.27 40.74
C SER A 43 -24.33 -59.77 40.63
N PHE A 44 -24.99 -59.04 39.73
CA PHE A 44 -24.89 -57.57 39.65
C PHE A 44 -25.81 -56.83 40.64
N TYR A 45 -26.89 -57.46 41.11
CA TYR A 45 -27.87 -56.85 42.03
C TYR A 45 -27.98 -57.54 43.41
N GLY A 46 -27.23 -58.61 43.67
CA GLY A 46 -27.39 -59.48 44.84
C GLY A 46 -26.23 -59.46 45.83
N ASP A 47 -25.52 -58.34 45.97
CA ASP A 47 -24.81 -58.05 47.22
C ASP A 47 -25.12 -56.61 47.65
N GLU A 48 -26.35 -56.44 48.16
CA GLU A 48 -26.67 -55.34 49.08
C GLU A 48 -25.92 -55.54 50.40
N GLY A 49 -24.59 -55.41 50.34
CA GLY A 49 -23.78 -54.80 51.38
C GLY A 49 -23.84 -53.28 51.26
N TRP A 50 -25.05 -52.73 51.08
CA TRP A 50 -25.33 -51.31 51.27
C TRP A 50 -25.14 -50.99 52.76
N HIS A 51 -23.89 -50.84 53.19
CA HIS A 51 -23.61 -49.93 54.28
C HIS A 51 -23.94 -48.53 53.78
N LYS A 52 -25.15 -48.13 54.15
CA LYS A 52 -25.63 -46.77 54.37
C LYS A 52 -24.53 -45.91 55.01
N SER A 53 -23.64 -45.40 54.18
CA SER A 53 -23.08 -44.08 54.32
C SER A 53 -22.79 -43.51 52.92
N PHE A 54 -23.84 -43.36 52.11
CA PHE A 54 -24.07 -41.99 51.67
C PHE A 54 -24.41 -41.18 52.94
N THR A 55 -23.38 -40.87 53.73
CA THR A 55 -23.34 -39.51 54.20
C THR A 55 -23.52 -38.71 52.92
N TYR A 56 -24.62 -37.96 52.82
CA TYR A 56 -24.44 -36.57 52.46
C TYR A 56 -23.22 -36.13 53.27
N GLY A 57 -22.03 -36.31 52.69
CA GLY A 57 -20.87 -35.56 53.07
C GLY A 57 -21.37 -34.18 52.77
N THR A 58 -21.79 -33.51 53.84
CA THR A 58 -22.19 -32.12 53.89
C THR A 58 -21.51 -31.42 52.75
N ARG A 59 -22.28 -30.74 51.88
CA ARG A 59 -21.73 -29.72 50.99
C ARG A 59 -20.55 -29.13 51.74
N TYR A 60 -19.34 -29.34 51.22
CA TYR A 60 -18.31 -28.39 51.59
C TYR A 60 -18.94 -27.08 51.10
N ASP A 61 -19.41 -26.26 52.04
CA ASP A 61 -19.63 -24.84 51.81
C ASP A 61 -18.23 -24.28 51.52
N GLY A 62 -17.75 -24.63 50.33
CA GLY A 62 -16.41 -24.45 49.84
C GLY A 62 -16.44 -23.25 48.92
N ILE A 63 -15.38 -22.48 49.01
CA ILE A 63 -15.13 -21.34 48.13
C ILE A 63 -15.33 -21.84 46.68
N PRO A 64 -16.24 -21.26 45.88
CA PRO A 64 -16.63 -21.79 44.57
C PRO A 64 -15.47 -22.06 43.60
N SER A 65 -14.34 -21.36 43.80
CA SER A 65 -13.13 -21.47 42.99
C SER A 65 -12.29 -22.73 43.27
N VAL A 66 -12.48 -23.50 44.36
CA VAL A 66 -11.69 -24.71 44.65
C VAL A 66 -12.59 -25.95 44.72
N ARG A 67 -12.40 -26.89 43.78
CA ARG A 67 -13.28 -28.04 43.56
C ARG A 67 -12.52 -29.37 43.67
N ALA A 68 -12.99 -30.24 44.56
CA ALA A 68 -12.57 -31.64 44.63
C ALA A 68 -13.48 -32.50 43.75
N HIS A 69 -12.89 -33.39 42.94
CA HIS A 69 -13.61 -34.36 42.12
C HIS A 69 -13.38 -35.78 42.63
N GLY A 70 -14.46 -36.48 42.98
CA GLY A 70 -14.43 -37.81 43.57
C GLY A 70 -14.84 -37.82 45.05
N GLY A 71 -15.10 -39.02 45.58
CA GLY A 71 -15.63 -39.21 46.94
C GLY A 71 -14.60 -39.17 48.08
N SER A 72 -13.32 -38.91 47.79
CA SER A 72 -12.24 -38.88 48.79
C SER A 72 -11.82 -37.45 49.15
N HIS A 73 -11.48 -37.22 50.42
CA HIS A 73 -11.05 -35.90 50.92
C HIS A 73 -9.55 -35.68 50.66
N CYS A 74 -9.20 -35.17 49.47
CA CYS A 74 -7.80 -34.89 49.10
C CYS A 74 -7.37 -33.42 49.28
N LEU A 75 -8.32 -32.49 49.39
CA LEU A 75 -8.02 -31.07 49.59
C LEU A 75 -7.51 -30.78 51.02
N PRO A 76 -6.65 -29.75 51.19
CA PRO A 76 -6.36 -29.21 52.51
C PRO A 76 -7.61 -28.57 53.13
N SER A 77 -7.69 -28.52 54.47
CA SER A 77 -8.80 -27.87 55.16
C SER A 77 -8.81 -26.36 54.89
N LEU A 78 -9.82 -25.87 54.17
CA LEU A 78 -10.07 -24.45 53.93
C LEU A 78 -10.61 -23.80 55.22
N ASN A 79 -9.73 -23.42 56.13
CA ASN A 79 -10.11 -22.72 57.37
C ASN A 79 -10.15 -21.19 57.16
N THR A 80 -10.80 -20.48 58.08
CA THR A 80 -10.90 -19.01 58.06
C THR A 80 -9.53 -18.31 58.08
N SER A 81 -8.51 -18.96 58.65
CA SER A 81 -7.13 -18.47 58.67
C SER A 81 -6.47 -18.45 57.29
N LEU A 82 -6.71 -19.47 56.46
CA LEU A 82 -6.15 -19.54 55.09
C LEU A 82 -6.81 -18.50 54.19
N LEU A 83 -8.11 -18.28 54.37
CA LEU A 83 -8.88 -17.24 53.68
C LEU A 83 -8.39 -15.84 54.03
N SER A 84 -8.14 -15.56 55.31
CA SER A 84 -7.60 -14.26 55.73
C SER A 84 -6.16 -14.07 55.26
N GLU A 85 -5.34 -15.13 55.27
CA GLU A 85 -3.99 -15.14 54.72
C GLU A 85 -3.98 -14.81 53.22
N ALA A 86 -4.79 -15.51 52.41
CA ALA A 86 -4.89 -15.26 50.98
C ALA A 86 -5.40 -13.85 50.66
N LYS A 87 -6.37 -13.35 51.44
CA LYS A 87 -6.89 -11.97 51.29
C LYS A 87 -5.81 -10.92 51.60
N SER A 88 -5.01 -11.14 52.65
CA SER A 88 -3.89 -10.27 52.99
C SER A 88 -2.84 -10.27 51.88
N LEU A 89 -2.46 -11.46 51.38
CA LEU A 89 -1.49 -11.59 50.29
C LEU A 89 -1.99 -10.92 49.01
N ARG A 90 -3.27 -11.09 48.66
CA ARG A 90 -3.89 -10.44 47.49
C ARG A 90 -3.75 -8.92 47.55
N GLN A 91 -4.02 -8.30 48.70
CA GLN A 91 -3.83 -6.86 48.89
C GLN A 91 -2.37 -6.44 48.72
N THR A 92 -1.43 -7.21 49.28
CA THR A 92 0.01 -6.93 49.13
C THR A 92 0.47 -7.06 47.67
N CYS A 93 0.01 -8.09 46.94
CA CYS A 93 0.33 -8.27 45.53
C CYS A 93 -0.24 -7.14 44.67
N GLN A 94 -1.50 -6.74 44.89
CA GLN A 94 -2.12 -5.62 44.15
C GLN A 94 -1.40 -4.29 44.32
N GLN A 95 -0.77 -4.05 45.49
CA GLN A 95 -0.04 -2.81 45.75
C GLN A 95 1.40 -2.82 45.21
N ASN A 96 2.06 -3.99 45.17
CA ASN A 96 3.51 -4.06 45.01
C ASN A 96 4.00 -4.87 43.80
N ALA A 97 3.16 -5.72 43.21
CA ALA A 97 3.56 -6.61 42.13
C ALA A 97 3.61 -5.85 40.78
N PRO A 98 4.64 -6.07 39.95
CA PRO A 98 4.81 -5.36 38.67
C PRO A 98 4.01 -5.98 37.51
N TYR A 99 3.00 -6.81 37.79
CA TYR A 99 2.28 -7.58 36.79
C TYR A 99 0.92 -6.94 36.48
N PRO A 100 0.58 -6.71 35.19
CA PRO A 100 -0.72 -6.16 34.83
C PRO A 100 -1.85 -7.16 35.11
N TYR A 101 -3.03 -6.63 35.44
CA TYR A 101 -4.25 -7.42 35.59
C TYR A 101 -4.78 -7.86 34.21
N SER A 102 -5.36 -9.06 34.12
CA SER A 102 -5.88 -9.64 32.87
C SER A 102 -7.16 -10.42 33.14
N ASP A 103 -8.18 -10.24 32.30
CA ASP A 103 -9.49 -10.90 32.40
C ASP A 103 -9.56 -12.31 31.76
N VAL A 104 -8.42 -12.84 31.30
CA VAL A 104 -8.35 -14.20 30.77
C VAL A 104 -8.77 -15.20 31.85
N ARG A 105 -9.82 -15.98 31.57
CA ARG A 105 -10.35 -16.99 32.49
C ARG A 105 -9.49 -18.24 32.44
N ILE A 106 -8.65 -18.44 33.45
CA ILE A 106 -7.72 -19.58 33.53
C ILE A 106 -8.14 -20.50 34.67
N GLY A 107 -8.33 -21.79 34.37
CA GLY A 107 -8.56 -22.82 35.38
C GLY A 107 -7.32 -23.66 35.63
N ARG A 108 -6.93 -23.82 36.90
CA ARG A 108 -5.87 -24.75 37.30
C ARG A 108 -6.43 -26.15 37.47
N VAL A 109 -5.69 -27.15 36.99
CA VAL A 109 -6.09 -28.56 37.07
C VAL A 109 -4.95 -29.37 37.69
N ALA A 110 -5.29 -30.23 38.65
CA ALA A 110 -4.33 -31.13 39.31
C ALA A 110 -4.96 -32.49 39.63
N ALA A 111 -4.13 -33.48 39.92
CA ALA A 111 -4.58 -34.79 40.40
C ALA A 111 -3.85 -35.21 41.68
N HIS A 112 -4.62 -35.47 42.73
CA HIS A 112 -4.11 -35.95 44.01
C HIS A 112 -5.03 -37.03 44.58
N PHE A 113 -4.74 -38.29 44.23
CA PHE A 113 -5.49 -39.46 44.68
C PHE A 113 -4.58 -40.49 45.36
N GLY A 114 -5.18 -41.37 46.17
CA GLY A 114 -4.48 -42.37 46.99
C GLY A 114 -4.45 -42.00 48.48
N SER A 115 -3.55 -42.61 49.25
CA SER A 115 -3.42 -42.29 50.68
C SER A 115 -2.99 -40.84 50.87
N ALA A 116 -3.65 -40.13 51.78
CA ALA A 116 -3.36 -38.74 52.08
C ALA A 116 -1.94 -38.62 52.66
N GLN A 117 -1.00 -38.11 51.86
CA GLN A 117 0.37 -37.86 52.29
C GLN A 117 0.57 -36.37 52.54
N GLU A 118 1.04 -36.05 53.74
CA GLU A 118 1.10 -34.67 54.25
C GLU A 118 1.91 -33.72 53.35
N HIS A 119 3.04 -34.19 52.82
CA HIS A 119 3.90 -33.36 51.96
C HIS A 119 3.22 -32.94 50.65
N TYR A 120 2.37 -33.77 50.07
CA TYR A 120 1.58 -33.40 48.88
C TYR A 120 0.41 -32.48 49.23
N ARG A 121 -0.17 -32.60 50.42
CA ARG A 121 -1.20 -31.66 50.89
C ARG A 121 -0.61 -30.26 51.09
N LYS A 122 0.62 -30.17 51.62
CA LYS A 122 1.36 -28.90 51.73
C LYS A 122 1.70 -28.30 50.38
N ALA A 123 2.16 -29.11 49.42
CA ALA A 123 2.39 -28.67 48.06
C ALA A 123 1.10 -28.10 47.45
N LEU A 124 -0.01 -28.86 47.51
CA LEU A 124 -1.32 -28.45 47.03
C LEU A 124 -1.85 -27.18 47.71
N ARG A 125 -1.56 -26.98 49.01
CA ARG A 125 -1.91 -25.75 49.73
C ARG A 125 -1.32 -24.51 49.05
N THR A 126 -0.11 -24.58 48.50
CA THR A 126 0.49 -23.43 47.77
C THR A 126 -0.28 -23.06 46.50
N HIS A 127 -0.85 -24.06 45.81
CA HIS A 127 -1.72 -23.84 44.66
C HIS A 127 -3.10 -23.31 45.05
N VAL A 128 -3.66 -23.78 46.17
CA VAL A 128 -4.92 -23.25 46.73
C VAL A 128 -4.77 -21.76 47.06
N VAL A 129 -3.70 -21.38 47.77
CA VAL A 129 -3.44 -19.97 48.12
C VAL A 129 -3.30 -19.12 46.85
N HIS A 130 -2.51 -19.56 45.88
CA HIS A 130 -2.34 -18.84 44.61
C HIS A 130 -3.67 -18.65 43.86
N SER A 131 -4.48 -19.71 43.77
CA SER A 131 -5.80 -19.64 43.13
C SER A 131 -6.75 -18.66 43.83
N LEU A 132 -6.69 -18.55 45.16
CA LEU A 132 -7.48 -17.56 45.92
C LEU A 132 -6.99 -16.12 45.75
N ILE A 133 -5.68 -15.91 45.57
CA ILE A 133 -5.10 -14.59 45.33
C ILE A 133 -5.55 -14.04 43.97
N HIS A 134 -5.52 -14.88 42.92
CA HIS A 134 -5.76 -14.49 41.54
C HIS A 134 -7.17 -14.80 41.03
N ASP A 135 -8.04 -15.34 41.88
CA ASP A 135 -9.43 -15.73 41.54
C ASP A 135 -9.55 -16.74 40.38
N ASN A 136 -8.58 -17.65 40.30
CA ASN A 136 -8.58 -18.74 39.31
C ASN A 136 -9.29 -19.97 39.88
N THR A 137 -10.00 -20.73 39.04
CA THR A 137 -10.54 -22.02 39.48
C THR A 137 -9.42 -23.03 39.72
N LEU A 138 -9.61 -23.96 40.65
CA LEU A 138 -8.73 -25.08 40.93
C LEU A 138 -9.56 -26.36 41.00
N ASP A 139 -9.38 -27.23 40.02
CA ASP A 139 -10.01 -28.54 39.93
C ASP A 139 -9.01 -29.64 40.28
N VAL A 140 -9.28 -30.38 41.36
CA VAL A 140 -8.39 -31.45 41.85
C VAL A 140 -9.10 -32.79 41.76
N MET A 141 -8.52 -33.72 41.02
CA MET A 141 -9.00 -35.11 40.99
C MET A 141 -8.54 -35.85 42.26
N CYS A 142 -9.47 -36.14 43.15
CA CYS A 142 -9.22 -36.85 44.40
C CYS A 142 -9.36 -38.37 44.27
N THR A 143 -10.18 -38.85 43.33
CA THR A 143 -10.40 -40.28 43.10
C THR A 143 -9.95 -40.69 41.70
N SER A 144 -9.16 -41.77 41.62
CA SER A 144 -8.75 -42.39 40.36
C SER A 144 -9.95 -42.86 39.55
N VAL A 145 -9.97 -42.55 38.25
CA VAL A 145 -11.04 -42.95 37.31
C VAL A 145 -10.57 -44.07 36.39
N VAL A 146 -9.33 -43.98 35.92
CA VAL A 146 -8.67 -44.99 35.08
C VAL A 146 -7.35 -45.43 35.71
N ASP A 147 -6.59 -46.27 35.02
CA ASP A 147 -5.34 -46.82 35.53
C ASP A 147 -4.18 -45.80 35.51
N ALA A 148 -3.40 -45.82 36.59
CA ALA A 148 -2.09 -45.16 36.72
C ALA A 148 -2.10 -43.67 36.30
N LEU A 149 -1.17 -43.28 35.43
CA LEU A 149 -0.94 -41.91 35.01
C LEU A 149 -1.89 -41.46 33.87
N TRP A 150 -2.65 -42.39 33.26
CA TRP A 150 -3.69 -42.09 32.28
C TRP A 150 -4.88 -41.33 32.86
N ASN A 151 -4.95 -41.20 34.18
CA ASN A 151 -5.88 -40.31 34.86
C ASN A 151 -5.69 -38.84 34.45
N LYS A 152 -4.46 -38.40 34.15
CA LYS A 152 -4.18 -37.01 33.69
C LYS A 152 -4.98 -36.68 32.43
N PRO A 153 -4.80 -37.39 31.29
CA PRO A 153 -5.57 -37.10 30.09
C PRO A 153 -7.08 -37.34 30.25
N ALA A 154 -7.49 -38.38 31.00
CA ALA A 154 -8.91 -38.64 31.24
C ALA A 154 -9.60 -37.51 32.03
N PHE A 155 -8.93 -36.97 33.06
CA PHE A 155 -9.48 -35.88 33.87
C PHE A 155 -9.52 -34.56 33.10
N ILE A 156 -8.45 -34.22 32.37
CA ILE A 156 -8.43 -33.03 31.50
C ILE A 156 -9.57 -33.11 30.48
N MET A 157 -9.77 -34.27 29.84
CA MET A 157 -10.88 -34.46 28.90
C MET A 157 -12.24 -34.18 29.54
N SER A 158 -12.46 -34.67 30.76
CA SER A 158 -13.72 -34.43 31.48
C SER A 158 -13.99 -32.94 31.74
N ILE A 159 -12.94 -32.16 32.01
CA ILE A 159 -13.04 -30.70 32.22
C ILE A 159 -13.28 -30.00 30.90
N LEU A 160 -12.53 -30.34 29.85
CA LEU A 160 -12.71 -29.77 28.50
C LEU A 160 -14.16 -29.93 28.04
N LEU A 161 -14.72 -31.13 28.12
CA LEU A 161 -16.11 -31.40 27.74
C LEU A 161 -17.11 -30.57 28.58
N ARG A 162 -16.85 -30.43 29.89
CA ARG A 162 -17.71 -29.63 30.77
C ARG A 162 -17.67 -28.13 30.43
N GLU A 163 -16.48 -27.60 30.15
CA GLU A 163 -16.31 -26.19 29.78
C GLU A 163 -16.89 -25.92 28.38
N MET A 164 -16.77 -26.86 27.45
CA MET A 164 -17.33 -26.74 26.10
C MET A 164 -18.88 -26.73 26.07
N MET A 165 -19.53 -27.21 27.13
CA MET A 165 -20.99 -27.07 27.31
C MET A 165 -21.43 -25.69 27.82
N LYS A 166 -20.52 -24.84 28.30
CA LYS A 166 -20.84 -23.49 28.76
C LYS A 166 -20.89 -22.47 27.60
N PRO A 167 -21.63 -21.36 27.76
CA PRO A 167 -21.50 -20.18 26.91
C PRO A 167 -20.04 -19.68 26.87
N VAL A 168 -19.62 -19.04 25.77
CA VAL A 168 -18.23 -18.61 25.54
C VAL A 168 -17.77 -17.61 26.60
N GLU A 169 -18.69 -16.78 27.09
CA GLU A 169 -18.49 -15.74 28.08
C GLU A 169 -18.21 -16.32 29.48
N GLU A 170 -18.75 -17.50 29.77
CA GLU A 170 -18.59 -18.20 31.06
C GLU A 170 -17.56 -19.33 31.00
N ARG A 171 -17.16 -19.72 29.79
CA ARG A 171 -16.19 -20.78 29.54
C ARG A 171 -14.78 -20.33 29.93
N LEU A 172 -14.03 -21.23 30.58
CA LEU A 172 -12.58 -21.05 30.74
C LEU A 172 -11.88 -20.96 29.39
N GLU A 173 -10.92 -20.07 29.23
CA GLU A 173 -10.15 -19.93 27.99
C GLU A 173 -8.93 -20.86 27.98
N TRP A 174 -8.31 -21.03 29.14
CA TRP A 174 -7.13 -21.85 29.33
C TRP A 174 -7.24 -22.75 30.56
N LEU A 175 -6.67 -23.95 30.45
CA LEU A 175 -6.36 -24.83 31.55
C LEU A 175 -4.86 -24.77 31.84
N PHE A 176 -4.48 -24.71 33.11
CA PHE A 176 -3.10 -24.81 33.57
C PHE A 176 -2.95 -26.11 34.39
N TRP A 177 -2.34 -27.13 33.79
CA TRP A 177 -2.10 -28.40 34.46
C TRP A 177 -0.87 -28.32 35.37
N VAL A 178 -0.96 -28.92 36.57
CA VAL A 178 0.17 -29.10 37.49
C VAL A 178 0.17 -30.50 38.12
N ASP A 179 1.33 -31.14 38.16
CA ASP A 179 1.53 -32.38 38.91
C ASP A 179 1.56 -32.13 40.43
N ARG A 180 1.23 -33.14 41.22
CA ARG A 180 1.07 -33.00 42.68
C ARG A 180 2.37 -32.68 43.44
N ASP A 181 3.52 -32.83 42.80
CA ASP A 181 4.86 -32.54 43.32
C ASP A 181 5.42 -31.22 42.80
N THR A 182 4.55 -30.26 42.52
CA THR A 182 4.90 -28.86 42.24
C THR A 182 4.57 -27.93 43.41
N VAL A 183 5.31 -26.83 43.51
CA VAL A 183 5.13 -25.81 44.55
C VAL A 183 5.21 -24.41 43.91
N ILE A 184 4.29 -23.51 44.28
CA ILE A 184 4.32 -22.11 43.82
C ILE A 184 5.30 -21.29 44.66
N LEU A 185 6.32 -20.71 44.02
CA LEU A 185 7.35 -19.87 44.62
C LEU A 185 6.96 -18.38 44.67
N ASP A 186 6.42 -17.84 43.57
CA ASP A 186 5.92 -16.46 43.49
C ASP A 186 4.38 -16.46 43.53
N GLN A 187 3.84 -16.13 44.71
CA GLN A 187 2.39 -16.07 44.93
C GLN A 187 1.73 -14.86 44.25
N CYS A 188 2.50 -13.82 43.89
CA CYS A 188 1.98 -12.60 43.29
C CYS A 188 1.97 -12.59 41.77
N ARG A 189 2.63 -13.54 41.10
CA ARG A 189 2.61 -13.62 39.63
C ARG A 189 1.32 -14.27 39.11
N PRO A 190 0.53 -13.60 38.24
CA PRO A 190 -0.68 -14.18 37.66
C PRO A 190 -0.34 -15.17 36.53
N LEU A 191 -1.17 -16.19 36.33
CA LEU A 191 -0.99 -17.19 35.25
C LEU A 191 -1.05 -16.58 33.86
N SER A 192 -1.84 -15.51 33.69
CA SER A 192 -1.96 -14.78 32.43
C SER A 192 -0.65 -14.13 31.98
N SER A 193 0.29 -13.88 32.89
CA SER A 193 1.58 -13.26 32.55
C SER A 193 2.47 -14.12 31.66
N PHE A 194 2.15 -15.40 31.48
CA PHE A 194 2.86 -16.32 30.59
C PHE A 194 2.24 -16.45 29.20
N LEU A 195 1.03 -15.92 28.99
CA LEU A 195 0.28 -16.03 27.74
C LEU A 195 0.65 -14.89 26.78
N SER A 196 0.31 -15.07 25.50
CA SER A 196 0.55 -14.04 24.48
C SER A 196 -0.21 -12.75 24.81
N PRO A 197 0.35 -11.55 24.52
CA PRO A 197 -0.35 -10.28 24.64
C PRO A 197 -1.67 -10.20 23.85
N VAL A 198 -1.84 -11.02 22.80
CA VAL A 198 -3.11 -11.10 22.04
C VAL A 198 -4.20 -11.76 22.88
N ASP A 199 -3.86 -12.81 23.64
CA ASP A 199 -4.81 -13.49 24.52
C ASP A 199 -5.20 -12.62 25.71
N THR A 200 -4.33 -11.69 26.15
CA THR A 200 -4.59 -10.80 27.31
C THR A 200 -5.30 -9.48 26.97
N ARG A 201 -5.60 -9.18 25.69
CA ARG A 201 -6.05 -7.86 25.18
C ARG A 201 -7.55 -7.72 24.86
N ARG A 202 -8.45 -8.39 25.60
CA ARG A 202 -9.91 -8.14 25.49
C ARG A 202 -10.41 -6.86 26.19
N PHE A 203 -9.52 -5.93 26.55
CA PHE A 203 -9.87 -4.58 26.96
C PHE A 203 -9.69 -3.64 25.77
N ASP A 204 -10.81 -3.17 25.19
CA ASP A 204 -11.00 -1.88 24.48
C ASP A 204 -12.08 -1.88 23.38
N SER A 205 -12.89 -2.92 23.23
CA SER A 205 -13.84 -3.00 22.09
C SER A 205 -15.33 -2.91 22.44
N GLN A 206 -15.73 -2.26 23.56
CA GLN A 206 -17.15 -1.89 23.75
C GLN A 206 -17.30 -0.54 24.46
N GLY A 207 -17.57 0.50 23.67
CA GLY A 207 -18.03 1.78 24.19
C GLY A 207 -19.47 1.69 24.72
N ILE A 208 -19.64 1.79 26.03
CA ILE A 208 -20.85 2.31 26.69
C ILE A 208 -20.41 3.07 27.96
N PRO A 209 -20.80 4.34 28.17
CA PRO A 209 -20.45 5.10 29.36
C PRO A 209 -21.38 4.74 30.54
N GLY A 210 -20.83 4.13 31.58
CA GLY A 210 -21.57 3.74 32.78
C GLY A 210 -20.76 3.93 34.07
N ASN A 211 -20.81 5.14 34.61
CA ASN A 211 -20.67 5.50 36.03
C ASN A 211 -19.59 4.81 36.89
N THR A 212 -18.45 5.48 37.08
CA THR A 212 -17.66 5.38 38.34
C THR A 212 -17.05 6.75 38.70
N ALA A 213 -17.91 7.62 39.24
CA ALA A 213 -17.45 8.62 40.19
C ALA A 213 -17.06 7.91 41.50
N ASN A 214 -15.79 7.50 41.62
CA ASN A 214 -15.02 7.39 42.87
C ASN A 214 -13.82 6.45 42.68
N LEU A 215 -12.70 7.01 42.21
CA LEU A 215 -11.33 6.55 42.49
C LEU A 215 -10.37 7.67 42.04
N LYS A 216 -10.42 8.80 42.76
CA LYS A 216 -9.30 9.75 42.80
C LYS A 216 -8.32 9.25 43.86
N ASN A 217 -7.03 9.26 43.52
CA ASN A 217 -5.86 8.87 44.31
C ASN A 217 -5.42 7.41 44.17
N THR A 218 -4.79 7.10 43.03
CA THR A 218 -3.48 6.44 43.01
C THR A 218 -2.87 6.66 41.62
N SER A 219 -1.62 7.11 41.58
CA SER A 219 -0.83 7.36 40.38
C SER A 219 -0.56 6.04 39.64
N ILE A 220 -1.18 5.88 38.48
CA ILE A 220 -0.85 4.84 37.48
C ILE A 220 -0.05 5.54 36.35
N PRO A 221 1.02 4.94 35.80
CA PRO A 221 1.84 5.54 34.74
C PRO A 221 1.05 5.74 33.45
N LYS A 222 1.32 6.82 32.72
CA LYS A 222 0.64 7.24 31.47
C LYS A 222 0.94 6.36 30.23
N ASN A 223 1.30 5.09 30.39
CA ASN A 223 1.52 4.15 29.28
C ASN A 223 0.45 3.05 29.31
N ALA A 224 -0.71 3.32 28.71
CA ALA A 224 -1.67 2.29 28.34
C ALA A 224 -1.94 2.41 26.83
N THR A 225 -1.46 1.41 26.11
CA THR A 225 -1.35 1.23 24.66
C THR A 225 -2.69 1.17 23.93
N LYS A 226 -2.79 1.92 22.82
CA LYS A 226 -3.76 1.72 21.71
C LYS A 226 -3.30 0.56 20.77
N PRO A 227 -4.16 0.01 19.89
CA PRO A 227 -4.01 -1.36 19.37
C PRO A 227 -2.76 -1.58 18.48
N VAL A 228 -2.21 -2.79 18.58
CA VAL A 228 -1.14 -3.30 17.70
C VAL A 228 -1.76 -3.63 16.35
N ALA A 229 -1.40 -2.87 15.32
CA ALA A 229 -1.57 -3.28 13.94
C ALA A 229 -0.76 -4.57 13.71
N GLN A 230 -1.37 -5.56 13.06
CA GLN A 230 -0.67 -6.77 12.64
C GLN A 230 0.42 -6.40 11.62
N ARG A 231 1.61 -7.01 11.76
CA ARG A 231 2.73 -6.88 10.82
C ARG A 231 2.26 -7.24 9.40
N PRO A 232 2.44 -6.39 8.38
CA PRO A 232 2.09 -6.74 7.01
C PRO A 232 3.07 -7.80 6.49
N GLY A 233 2.57 -8.88 5.89
CA GLY A 233 3.36 -9.87 5.14
C GLY A 233 3.53 -11.25 5.78
N LYS A 234 3.23 -11.46 7.07
CA LYS A 234 3.25 -12.81 7.66
C LYS A 234 1.85 -13.43 7.60
N LYS A 235 1.70 -14.63 7.02
CA LYS A 235 0.47 -15.44 7.22
C LYS A 235 0.17 -15.45 8.72
N PRO A 236 -1.08 -15.22 9.16
CA PRO A 236 -1.38 -15.20 10.59
C PRO A 236 -0.88 -16.49 11.22
N ASP A 237 0.03 -16.37 12.19
CA ASP A 237 0.56 -17.53 12.90
C ASP A 237 -0.65 -18.34 13.39
N LYS A 238 -0.66 -19.64 13.09
CA LYS A 238 -1.75 -20.53 13.55
C LYS A 238 -1.90 -20.35 15.07
N PRO A 239 -3.13 -20.24 15.57
CA PRO A 239 -3.36 -19.88 16.96
C PRO A 239 -2.72 -20.92 17.89
N VAL A 240 -2.03 -20.42 18.92
CA VAL A 240 -1.39 -21.25 19.92
C VAL A 240 -2.45 -21.87 20.83
N HIS A 241 -2.33 -23.17 21.06
CA HIS A 241 -3.29 -23.96 21.83
C HIS A 241 -2.65 -24.77 22.96
N LEU A 242 -1.33 -24.99 22.90
CA LEU A 242 -0.59 -25.76 23.91
C LEU A 242 0.78 -25.11 24.16
N LEU A 243 1.04 -24.72 25.42
CA LEU A 243 2.36 -24.25 25.87
C LEU A 243 3.01 -25.32 26.74
N VAL A 244 4.16 -25.81 26.31
CA VAL A 244 4.89 -26.90 26.98
C VAL A 244 6.33 -26.51 27.24
N THR A 245 6.99 -27.29 28.10
CA THR A 245 8.42 -27.15 28.38
C THR A 245 9.13 -28.46 28.03
N LYS A 246 10.43 -28.37 27.75
CA LYS A 246 11.30 -29.53 27.52
C LYS A 246 12.40 -29.59 28.57
N ASP A 247 12.74 -30.79 28.99
CA ASP A 247 13.91 -31.10 29.81
C ASP A 247 14.88 -32.01 29.03
N TRP A 248 15.92 -32.54 29.68
CA TRP A 248 16.90 -33.43 29.05
C TRP A 248 16.34 -34.77 28.56
N ASN A 249 15.09 -35.11 28.88
CA ASN A 249 14.36 -36.28 28.40
C ASN A 249 13.30 -35.94 27.34
N GLY A 250 13.26 -34.70 26.82
CA GLY A 250 12.26 -34.25 25.85
C GLY A 250 11.10 -33.50 26.53
N LEU A 251 9.86 -33.72 26.06
CA LEU A 251 8.66 -33.08 26.64
C LEU A 251 8.56 -33.37 28.16
N ASN A 252 8.33 -32.33 28.96
CA ASN A 252 7.88 -32.49 30.35
C ASN A 252 6.40 -32.06 30.44
N ASN A 253 5.49 -33.02 30.68
CA ASN A 253 4.05 -32.73 30.76
C ASN A 253 3.55 -32.55 32.21
N GLY A 254 4.47 -32.31 33.15
CA GLY A 254 4.11 -32.08 34.55
C GLY A 254 3.53 -30.69 34.80
N VAL A 255 3.84 -29.71 33.94
CA VAL A 255 3.27 -28.37 33.96
C VAL A 255 3.11 -27.85 32.53
N PHE A 256 1.89 -27.45 32.13
CA PHE A 256 1.62 -26.90 30.80
C PHE A 256 0.31 -26.10 30.76
N PHE A 257 0.18 -25.23 29.75
CA PHE A 257 -1.08 -24.53 29.43
C PHE A 257 -1.77 -25.19 28.23
N LEU A 258 -3.09 -25.33 28.31
CA LEU A 258 -3.92 -25.91 27.26
C LEU A 258 -5.15 -25.05 27.02
N ARG A 259 -5.39 -24.63 25.78
CA ARG A 259 -6.56 -23.84 25.42
C ARG A 259 -7.83 -24.70 25.44
N VAL A 260 -8.93 -24.15 25.93
CA VAL A 260 -10.24 -24.83 25.94
C VAL A 260 -10.92 -24.65 24.59
N ASN A 261 -10.75 -25.63 23.71
CA ASN A 261 -11.39 -25.64 22.40
C ASN A 261 -11.52 -27.08 21.86
N GLN A 262 -12.09 -27.22 20.66
CA GLN A 262 -12.19 -28.51 19.97
C GLN A 262 -10.82 -29.14 19.69
N TRP A 263 -9.80 -28.34 19.35
CA TRP A 263 -8.45 -28.83 19.09
C TRP A 263 -7.87 -29.60 20.29
N ALA A 264 -8.10 -29.11 21.52
CA ALA A 264 -7.65 -29.77 22.73
C ALA A 264 -8.42 -31.08 23.00
N ILE A 265 -9.72 -31.14 22.69
CA ILE A 265 -10.52 -32.37 22.76
C ILE A 265 -9.95 -33.42 21.81
N ASP A 266 -9.65 -33.03 20.57
CA ASP A 266 -9.06 -33.94 19.58
C ASP A 266 -7.70 -34.46 20.07
N LEU A 267 -6.81 -33.57 20.53
CA LEU A 267 -5.49 -33.93 21.01
C LEU A 267 -5.57 -34.95 22.16
N PHE A 268 -6.36 -34.65 23.20
CA PHE A 268 -6.44 -35.51 24.37
C PHE A 268 -7.23 -36.80 24.11
N SER A 269 -8.08 -36.83 23.09
CA SER A 269 -8.73 -38.07 22.62
C SER A 269 -7.69 -39.00 21.99
N ASP A 270 -6.85 -38.45 21.11
CA ASP A 270 -5.79 -39.20 20.43
C ASP A 270 -4.73 -39.70 21.42
N ILE A 271 -4.34 -38.87 22.40
CA ILE A 271 -3.44 -39.26 23.49
C ILE A 271 -4.01 -40.44 24.29
N ALA A 272 -5.26 -40.32 24.77
CA ALA A 272 -5.88 -41.37 25.58
C ALA A 272 -6.07 -42.69 24.80
N ALA A 273 -6.35 -42.60 23.50
CA ALA A 273 -6.52 -43.74 22.62
C ALA A 273 -5.18 -44.39 22.20
N PHE A 274 -4.06 -43.64 22.26
CA PHE A 274 -2.76 -44.03 21.72
C PHE A 274 -2.33 -45.44 22.12
N ARG A 275 -2.46 -45.78 23.41
CA ARG A 275 -2.05 -47.08 23.97
C ARG A 275 -2.76 -48.28 23.36
N TYR A 276 -3.97 -48.09 22.81
CA TYR A 276 -4.77 -49.17 22.21
C TYR A 276 -4.56 -49.29 20.71
N TYR A 277 -4.38 -48.16 20.02
CA TYR A 277 -4.24 -48.13 18.56
C TYR A 277 -2.79 -48.20 18.07
N ARG A 278 -1.81 -47.88 18.92
CA ARG A 278 -0.38 -48.00 18.62
C ARG A 278 0.36 -48.81 19.71
N PRO A 279 -0.04 -50.07 19.96
CA PRO A 279 0.49 -50.86 21.09
C PRO A 279 1.97 -51.25 20.94
N ASN A 280 2.50 -51.20 19.72
CA ASN A 280 3.90 -51.56 19.43
C ASN A 280 4.90 -50.41 19.68
N VAL A 281 4.42 -49.20 19.99
CA VAL A 281 5.28 -48.06 20.28
C VAL A 281 5.66 -48.09 21.76
N THR A 282 6.96 -48.08 22.04
CA THR A 282 7.45 -48.03 23.43
C THR A 282 7.22 -46.65 24.03
N LEU A 283 6.46 -46.60 25.12
CA LEU A 283 6.18 -45.38 25.87
C LEU A 283 7.05 -45.32 27.13
N GLN A 284 8.27 -44.78 27.00
CA GLN A 284 9.25 -44.69 28.09
C GLN A 284 8.69 -43.96 29.34
N PHE A 285 7.86 -42.93 29.12
CA PHE A 285 7.20 -42.14 30.16
C PHE A 285 5.67 -42.17 29.99
N THR A 286 5.11 -43.33 29.65
CA THR A 286 3.65 -43.56 29.58
C THR A 286 2.89 -42.51 28.76
N GLU A 287 1.97 -41.76 29.36
CA GLU A 287 1.16 -40.72 28.73
C GLU A 287 1.97 -39.48 28.32
N GLN A 288 3.13 -39.21 28.93
CA GLN A 288 4.02 -38.13 28.49
C GLN A 288 4.63 -38.48 27.13
N SER A 289 5.12 -39.70 26.95
CA SER A 289 5.61 -40.17 25.65
C SER A 289 4.49 -40.18 24.60
N ALA A 290 3.27 -40.54 24.99
CA ALA A 290 2.13 -40.51 24.07
C ALA A 290 1.78 -39.07 23.65
N MET A 291 1.78 -38.13 24.60
CA MET A 291 1.55 -36.71 24.33
C MET A 291 2.61 -36.12 23.40
N ASP A 292 3.89 -36.41 23.65
CA ASP A 292 5.01 -35.93 22.83
C ASP A 292 4.91 -36.41 21.38
N ILE A 293 4.54 -37.68 21.16
CA ILE A 293 4.36 -38.22 19.82
C ILE A 293 3.16 -37.56 19.13
N VAL A 294 1.99 -37.55 19.78
CA VAL A 294 0.75 -37.06 19.18
C VAL A 294 0.84 -35.56 18.87
N MET A 295 1.36 -34.76 19.80
CA MET A 295 1.45 -33.30 19.61
C MET A 295 2.40 -32.90 18.48
N ASN A 296 3.38 -33.75 18.15
CA ASN A 296 4.30 -33.54 17.02
C ASN A 296 3.75 -34.03 15.67
N GLU A 297 2.56 -34.62 15.62
CA GLU A 297 1.91 -34.97 14.36
C GLU A 297 1.49 -33.71 13.58
N PRO A 298 1.47 -33.76 12.23
CA PRO A 298 1.16 -32.58 11.40
C PRO A 298 -0.16 -31.88 11.74
N LYS A 299 -1.14 -32.63 12.26
CA LYS A 299 -2.44 -32.12 12.72
C LYS A 299 -2.31 -31.15 13.91
N PHE A 300 -1.39 -31.42 14.84
CA PHE A 300 -1.29 -30.72 16.12
C PHE A 300 -0.09 -29.78 16.19
N LYS A 301 1.06 -30.19 15.63
CA LYS A 301 2.36 -29.50 15.73
C LYS A 301 2.29 -27.98 15.53
N PRO A 302 1.55 -27.42 14.55
CA PRO A 302 1.57 -25.98 14.30
C PRO A 302 1.01 -25.11 15.44
N SER A 303 0.15 -25.66 16.32
CA SER A 303 -0.49 -24.93 17.43
C SER A 303 0.18 -25.19 18.78
N VAL A 304 1.32 -25.89 18.78
CA VAL A 304 2.14 -26.18 19.95
C VAL A 304 3.29 -25.18 20.02
N ARG A 305 3.59 -24.68 21.22
CA ARG A 305 4.78 -23.85 21.47
C ARG A 305 5.57 -24.41 22.64
N TYR A 306 6.87 -24.64 22.41
CA TYR A 306 7.81 -24.85 23.49
C TYR A 306 8.22 -23.48 24.03
N ILE A 307 8.24 -23.36 25.35
CA ILE A 307 8.69 -22.15 26.03
C ILE A 307 9.88 -22.49 26.96
N PRO A 308 10.67 -21.49 27.37
CA PRO A 308 11.77 -21.71 28.30
C PRO A 308 11.29 -22.36 29.60
N GLN A 309 12.01 -23.40 30.03
CA GLN A 309 11.60 -24.25 31.16
C GLN A 309 11.42 -23.44 32.45
N GLU A 310 12.25 -22.43 32.65
CA GLU A 310 12.32 -21.63 33.85
C GLU A 310 11.13 -20.68 34.06
N TRP A 311 10.27 -20.51 33.06
CA TRP A 311 9.06 -19.70 33.22
C TRP A 311 8.10 -20.30 34.24
N PHE A 312 7.84 -21.61 34.14
CA PHE A 312 6.89 -22.28 35.02
C PHE A 312 7.22 -23.75 35.31
N ASN A 313 8.43 -24.24 35.04
CA ASN A 313 8.81 -25.64 35.29
C ASN A 313 10.26 -25.80 35.80
N THR A 314 10.68 -24.93 36.72
CA THR A 314 12.06 -24.96 37.28
C THR A 314 12.29 -26.14 38.22
N TYR A 315 13.55 -26.56 38.34
CA TYR A 315 13.97 -27.65 39.23
C TYR A 315 14.84 -27.16 40.39
N PRO A 316 14.77 -27.82 41.56
CA PRO A 316 15.54 -27.41 42.72
C PRO A 316 17.04 -27.72 42.55
N LYS A 317 17.90 -26.77 42.88
CA LYS A 317 19.33 -27.04 43.10
C LYS A 317 19.63 -27.12 44.59
N GLY A 318 19.70 -28.33 45.13
CA GLY A 318 19.96 -28.56 46.56
C GLY A 318 18.74 -28.37 47.45
N SER A 319 18.98 -27.98 48.71
CA SER A 319 17.98 -27.83 49.77
C SER A 319 17.33 -26.43 49.78
N ALA A 320 16.22 -26.25 50.48
CA ALA A 320 15.54 -24.95 50.58
C ALA A 320 16.41 -23.89 51.27
N VAL A 321 17.24 -24.31 52.24
CA VAL A 321 18.23 -23.45 52.90
C VAL A 321 19.29 -22.95 51.92
N ALA A 322 19.76 -23.83 51.03
CA ALA A 322 20.73 -23.45 50.00
C ALA A 322 20.14 -22.43 49.00
N PHE A 323 18.87 -22.59 48.63
CA PHE A 323 18.14 -21.64 47.80
C PHE A 323 17.99 -20.26 48.49
N GLU A 324 17.59 -20.24 49.76
CA GLU A 324 17.40 -19.00 50.52
C GLU A 324 18.70 -18.20 50.71
N GLY A 325 19.82 -18.90 50.97
CA GLY A 325 21.14 -18.30 51.19
C GLY A 325 21.90 -17.93 49.92
N MET A 326 21.40 -18.28 48.73
CA MET A 326 22.12 -18.08 47.46
C MET A 326 22.21 -16.59 47.10
N MET A 327 23.41 -16.02 46.97
CA MET A 327 23.58 -14.59 46.63
C MET A 327 24.03 -14.34 45.18
N GLY A 328 24.53 -15.36 44.48
CA GLY A 328 24.99 -15.26 43.08
C GLY A 328 24.52 -16.42 42.21
N GLU A 329 24.72 -16.32 40.90
CA GLU A 329 24.25 -17.30 39.91
C GLU A 329 25.30 -18.36 39.52
N ALA A 330 26.49 -18.31 40.13
CA ALA A 330 27.60 -19.19 39.78
C ALA A 330 27.23 -20.68 39.90
N GLY A 331 27.45 -21.42 38.81
CA GLY A 331 27.16 -22.86 38.70
C GLY A 331 25.67 -23.21 38.62
N LEU A 332 24.76 -22.24 38.50
CA LEU A 332 23.36 -22.51 38.17
C LEU A 332 23.23 -22.86 36.68
N LYS A 333 22.28 -23.74 36.38
CA LYS A 333 21.82 -24.00 35.02
C LYS A 333 20.52 -23.22 34.83
N GLU A 334 20.08 -23.08 33.59
CA GLU A 334 18.90 -22.29 33.27
C GLU A 334 17.63 -22.83 33.93
N TYR A 335 17.43 -24.15 33.89
CA TYR A 335 16.32 -24.83 34.55
C TYR A 335 16.38 -24.84 36.09
N HIS A 336 17.47 -24.38 36.73
CA HIS A 336 17.55 -24.33 38.18
C HIS A 336 16.77 -23.13 38.74
N ALA A 337 15.95 -23.39 39.76
CA ALA A 337 15.12 -22.39 40.41
C ALA A 337 15.94 -21.27 41.06
N ARG A 338 15.47 -20.03 40.91
CA ARG A 338 16.05 -18.78 41.42
C ARG A 338 14.97 -17.94 42.10
N ARG A 339 15.37 -17.00 42.95
CA ARG A 339 14.42 -16.04 43.51
C ARG A 339 13.82 -15.19 42.39
N GLY A 340 12.49 -15.17 42.29
CA GLY A 340 11.72 -14.53 41.22
C GLY A 340 11.13 -15.51 40.20
N ASP A 341 11.52 -16.79 40.23
CA ASP A 341 10.86 -17.83 39.43
C ASP A 341 9.47 -18.15 40.01
N PHE A 342 8.57 -18.62 39.15
CA PHE A 342 7.16 -18.84 39.52
C PHE A 342 6.89 -20.17 40.22
N LEU A 343 7.38 -21.28 39.66
CA LEU A 343 7.00 -22.63 40.07
C LEU A 343 8.21 -23.55 40.13
N LEU A 344 8.27 -24.36 41.18
CA LEU A 344 9.25 -25.41 41.41
C LEU A 344 8.63 -26.81 41.21
N HIS A 345 9.30 -27.67 40.45
CA HIS A 345 8.85 -29.04 40.15
C HIS A 345 9.88 -30.07 40.63
N PHE A 346 9.44 -31.04 41.43
CA PHE A 346 10.29 -32.12 41.99
C PHE A 346 10.30 -33.38 41.11
N ALA A 347 10.32 -33.19 39.79
CA ALA A 347 10.27 -34.26 38.79
C ALA A 347 11.37 -35.31 39.00
N GLY A 348 10.99 -36.59 38.96
CA GLY A 348 11.93 -37.72 38.98
C GLY A 348 12.79 -37.88 40.23
N ARG A 349 12.56 -37.11 41.31
CA ARG A 349 13.38 -37.19 42.53
C ARG A 349 12.89 -38.22 43.54
N GLY A 350 13.85 -38.96 44.12
CA GLY A 350 13.65 -39.71 45.37
C GLY A 350 13.64 -38.78 46.58
N GLY A 351 13.02 -39.19 47.70
CA GLY A 351 12.97 -38.37 48.93
C GLY A 351 12.12 -37.10 48.80
N ARG A 352 11.05 -37.15 47.98
CA ARG A 352 10.10 -36.04 47.78
C ARG A 352 9.42 -35.62 49.08
N ASP A 353 9.19 -36.55 49.99
CA ASP A 353 8.65 -36.29 51.32
C ASP A 353 9.49 -35.28 52.11
N LYS A 354 10.81 -35.47 52.17
CA LYS A 354 11.72 -34.53 52.87
C LYS A 354 11.81 -33.21 52.13
N SER A 355 11.97 -33.26 50.81
CA SER A 355 12.18 -32.09 49.98
C SER A 355 10.96 -31.16 49.97
N LEU A 356 9.76 -31.69 49.71
CA LEU A 356 8.53 -30.89 49.70
C LEU A 356 8.24 -30.27 51.06
N ASN A 357 8.47 -31.02 52.16
CA ASN A 357 8.33 -30.46 53.51
C ASN A 357 9.32 -29.32 53.77
N GLU A 358 10.60 -29.48 53.42
CA GLU A 358 11.62 -28.44 53.61
C GLU A 358 11.26 -27.15 52.86
N TRP A 359 10.89 -27.27 51.58
CA TRP A 359 10.55 -26.13 50.73
C TRP A 359 9.24 -25.46 51.12
N THR A 360 8.20 -26.22 51.46
CA THR A 360 6.92 -25.65 51.93
C THR A 360 7.07 -24.96 53.29
N SER A 361 7.86 -25.51 54.22
CA SER A 361 8.16 -24.83 55.49
C SER A 361 8.97 -23.55 55.30
N MET A 362 9.87 -23.49 54.32
CA MET A 362 10.54 -22.25 53.94
C MET A 362 9.55 -21.21 53.39
N LEU A 363 8.60 -21.62 52.54
CA LEU A 363 7.58 -20.71 51.99
C LEU A 363 6.59 -20.22 53.04
N GLU A 364 6.18 -21.06 54.00
CA GLU A 364 5.31 -20.66 55.12
C GLU A 364 5.99 -19.58 55.99
N ARG A 365 7.31 -19.67 56.19
CA ARG A 365 8.10 -18.68 56.93
C ARG A 365 8.29 -17.38 56.16
N THR A 366 8.58 -17.46 54.86
CA THR A 366 8.84 -16.29 53.99
C THR A 366 7.58 -15.67 53.42
N LYS A 367 6.42 -16.32 53.61
CA LYS A 367 5.11 -15.97 53.03
C LYS A 367 5.10 -15.86 51.51
N GLY A 368 6.09 -16.43 50.82
CA GLY A 368 6.25 -16.32 49.37
C GLY A 368 6.50 -14.89 48.85
N ILE A 369 6.80 -13.93 49.74
CA ILE A 369 7.09 -12.54 49.37
C ILE A 369 8.60 -12.32 49.48
N TRP A 370 9.26 -12.12 48.34
CA TRP A 370 10.68 -11.79 48.29
C TRP A 370 10.86 -10.27 48.11
N PRO A 371 11.76 -9.61 48.87
CA PRO A 371 12.05 -8.19 48.66
C PRO A 371 12.56 -7.93 47.23
N LYS A 372 12.15 -6.81 46.60
CA LYS A 372 12.57 -6.43 45.23
C LYS A 372 14.09 -6.49 45.04
N GLU A 373 14.86 -6.12 46.07
CA GLU A 373 16.33 -6.11 46.09
C GLU A 373 16.98 -7.50 46.07
N ARG A 374 16.21 -8.58 46.26
CA ARG A 374 16.72 -9.97 46.30
C ARG A 374 16.29 -10.82 45.11
N VAL A 375 15.57 -10.26 44.15
CA VAL A 375 15.16 -10.96 42.91
C VAL A 375 16.40 -11.27 42.06
N GLN A 376 16.59 -12.54 41.72
CA GLN A 376 17.71 -13.01 40.90
C GLN A 376 17.32 -13.18 39.43
N ARG A 377 16.07 -13.59 39.16
CA ARG A 377 15.53 -13.70 37.81
C ARG A 377 14.17 -13.03 37.72
N ASN A 378 13.99 -12.19 36.71
CA ASN A 378 12.69 -11.65 36.33
C ASN A 378 12.44 -11.99 34.85
N THR A 379 11.59 -12.98 34.59
CA THR A 379 11.33 -13.41 33.21
C THR A 379 10.29 -12.55 32.48
N THR A 380 9.84 -11.43 33.07
CA THR A 380 8.77 -10.62 32.48
C THR A 380 9.18 -10.04 31.12
N THR A 381 10.39 -9.49 31.02
CA THR A 381 10.93 -8.97 29.75
C THR A 381 11.14 -10.11 28.75
N SER A 382 11.77 -11.22 29.16
CA SER A 382 11.98 -12.36 28.26
C SER A 382 10.68 -13.00 27.75
N ILE A 383 9.60 -12.99 28.55
CA ILE A 383 8.27 -13.45 28.12
C ILE A 383 7.68 -12.50 27.07
N HIS A 384 7.77 -11.20 27.33
CA HIS A 384 7.31 -10.18 26.39
C HIS A 384 8.06 -10.29 25.06
N ASP A 385 9.38 -10.44 25.10
CA ASP A 385 10.24 -10.54 23.92
C ASP A 385 9.97 -11.81 23.11
N PHE A 386 9.81 -12.95 23.79
CA PHE A 386 9.42 -14.21 23.16
C PHE A 386 8.10 -14.08 22.39
N TRP A 387 7.06 -13.50 23.01
CA TRP A 387 5.77 -13.32 22.35
C TRP A 387 5.79 -12.26 21.25
N ASN A 388 6.78 -11.36 21.25
CA ASN A 388 7.04 -10.42 20.17
C ASN A 388 7.94 -11.00 19.07
N GLY A 389 8.36 -12.26 19.18
CA GLY A 389 9.19 -12.94 18.20
C GLY A 389 10.64 -12.47 18.18
N ILE A 390 11.15 -11.96 19.30
CA ILE A 390 12.56 -11.56 19.45
C ILE A 390 13.35 -12.78 19.93
N HIS A 391 14.06 -13.45 19.01
CA HIS A 391 14.91 -14.59 19.35
C HIS A 391 16.32 -14.09 19.77
N PRO A 392 16.85 -14.45 20.97
CA PRO A 392 18.12 -13.89 21.46
C PRO A 392 19.31 -14.13 20.54
N ASP A 393 19.44 -15.33 19.95
CA ASP A 393 20.52 -15.64 19.01
C ASP A 393 20.38 -14.87 17.69
N ALA A 394 19.14 -14.58 17.28
CA ALA A 394 18.84 -13.82 16.07
C ALA A 394 19.22 -12.34 16.24
N LEU A 395 18.88 -11.76 17.40
CA LEU A 395 19.29 -10.42 17.77
C LEU A 395 20.82 -10.28 17.87
N LYS A 396 21.49 -11.29 18.44
CA LYS A 396 22.95 -11.34 18.51
C LYS A 396 23.58 -11.41 17.12
N TRP A 397 23.03 -12.23 16.24
CA TRP A 397 23.47 -12.35 14.85
C TRP A 397 23.30 -11.03 14.09
N ARG A 398 22.12 -10.39 14.20
CA ARG A 398 21.83 -9.10 13.57
C ARG A 398 22.80 -8.00 14.00
N ARG A 399 23.13 -7.94 15.30
CA ARG A 399 24.13 -6.98 15.82
C ARG A 399 25.53 -7.25 15.27
N ALA A 400 25.91 -8.51 15.13
CA ALA A 400 27.18 -8.88 14.50
C ALA A 400 27.23 -8.48 13.03
N LEU A 401 26.13 -8.70 12.28
CA LEU A 401 25.98 -8.26 10.89
C LEU A 401 26.21 -6.75 10.73
N VAL A 402 25.54 -5.94 11.56
CA VAL A 402 25.71 -4.46 11.54
C VAL A 402 27.16 -4.08 11.84
N GLN A 403 27.81 -4.75 12.79
CA GLN A 403 29.20 -4.49 13.14
C GLN A 403 30.17 -4.83 11.99
N LEU A 404 29.99 -5.97 11.31
CA LEU A 404 30.80 -6.38 10.17
C LEU A 404 30.74 -5.35 9.04
N LYS A 405 29.53 -4.90 8.68
CA LYS A 405 29.32 -3.91 7.62
C LYS A 405 29.92 -2.55 7.98
N ARG A 406 29.92 -2.15 9.26
CA ARG A 406 30.63 -0.93 9.72
C ARG A 406 32.14 -1.02 9.56
N GLU A 407 32.70 -2.22 9.65
CA GLU A 407 34.13 -2.47 9.47
C GLU A 407 34.52 -2.62 7.98
N GLY A 408 33.56 -2.50 7.07
CA GLY A 408 33.77 -2.65 5.62
C GLY A 408 33.99 -4.09 5.18
N ARG A 409 33.58 -5.07 6.00
CA ARG A 409 33.62 -6.51 5.67
C ARG A 409 32.31 -6.97 5.06
N ASP A 410 32.38 -7.86 4.09
CA ASP A 410 31.20 -8.47 3.46
C ASP A 410 30.70 -9.64 4.34
N PRO A 411 29.47 -9.56 4.88
CA PRO A 411 28.91 -10.65 5.68
C PRO A 411 28.68 -11.95 4.90
N ASP A 412 28.61 -11.90 3.57
CA ASP A 412 28.39 -13.08 2.72
C ASP A 412 29.70 -13.85 2.43
N GLU A 413 30.87 -13.26 2.71
CA GLU A 413 32.17 -13.93 2.59
C GLU A 413 32.54 -14.78 3.83
N GLU A 414 31.90 -14.56 4.99
CA GLU A 414 32.19 -15.27 6.26
C GLU A 414 31.16 -16.35 6.64
N SER A 415 30.08 -16.55 5.86
CA SER A 415 29.11 -17.63 6.12
C SER A 415 29.56 -18.93 5.46
N GLU A 416 30.26 -19.79 6.19
CA GLU A 416 30.32 -21.22 5.83
C GLU A 416 28.89 -21.77 5.90
N GLU A 417 28.39 -22.33 4.79
CA GLU A 417 27.13 -23.08 4.70
C GLU A 417 27.20 -24.32 5.62
N GLU A 418 27.05 -24.13 6.93
CA GLU A 418 26.71 -25.22 7.82
C GLU A 418 25.20 -25.46 7.71
N ASP A 419 24.84 -26.64 7.20
CA ASP A 419 23.48 -27.19 7.22
C ASP A 419 22.92 -27.21 8.66
N GLN A 420 22.39 -26.10 9.14
CA GLN A 420 21.79 -25.99 10.47
C GLN A 420 20.32 -26.41 10.42
N GLU A 421 20.11 -27.63 10.90
CA GLU A 421 18.82 -28.29 11.14
C GLU A 421 17.85 -27.38 11.91
N TYR A 422 16.75 -26.98 11.25
CA TYR A 422 15.55 -26.29 11.78
C TYR A 422 15.79 -25.40 13.02
N VAL A 423 16.47 -24.27 12.83
CA VAL A 423 16.46 -23.16 13.80
C VAL A 423 15.10 -22.46 13.73
N GLU A 424 14.56 -22.02 14.87
CA GLU A 424 13.25 -21.35 15.00
C GLU A 424 13.19 -19.97 14.33
N TRP A 425 14.32 -19.49 13.76
CA TRP A 425 14.50 -18.25 13.02
C TRP A 425 15.49 -18.47 11.85
N HIS A 426 15.36 -17.69 10.77
CA HIS A 426 16.21 -17.79 9.57
C HIS A 426 17.07 -16.52 9.40
N PRO A 427 18.37 -16.62 9.07
CA PRO A 427 19.23 -15.45 8.86
C PRO A 427 18.69 -14.46 7.82
N ASP A 428 18.06 -14.94 6.75
CA ASP A 428 17.46 -14.06 5.73
C ASP A 428 16.31 -13.22 6.30
N ASP A 429 15.48 -13.78 7.20
CA ASP A 429 14.42 -13.00 7.85
C ASP A 429 15.03 -11.88 8.70
N GLU A 430 16.17 -12.14 9.34
CA GLU A 430 16.88 -11.18 10.20
C GLU A 430 17.58 -10.07 9.43
N ARG A 431 17.88 -10.27 8.14
CA ARG A 431 18.40 -9.23 7.23
C ARG A 431 17.37 -8.15 6.92
N HIS A 432 16.10 -8.40 7.22
CA HIS A 432 14.98 -7.49 6.96
C HIS A 432 14.26 -7.04 8.26
N MET A 433 14.99 -6.92 9.39
CA MET A 433 14.43 -6.49 10.67
C MET A 433 15.30 -5.46 11.40
N TYR A 434 14.66 -4.48 12.04
CA TYR A 434 15.34 -3.54 12.94
C TYR A 434 15.60 -4.14 14.32
N ASP A 435 16.66 -3.67 14.99
CA ASP A 435 16.92 -3.99 16.41
C ASP A 435 15.78 -3.43 17.31
N PRO A 436 14.99 -4.29 17.99
CA PRO A 436 13.85 -3.87 18.80
C PRO A 436 14.25 -3.10 20.06
N GLU A 437 15.53 -3.15 20.49
CA GLU A 437 16.03 -2.32 21.60
C GLU A 437 16.37 -0.89 21.13
N LEU A 438 16.68 -0.72 19.84
CA LEU A 438 16.92 0.59 19.23
C LEU A 438 15.62 1.25 18.77
N VAL A 439 14.76 0.48 18.08
CA VAL A 439 13.49 0.94 17.51
C VAL A 439 12.36 0.04 18.04
N ASP A 440 11.58 0.55 18.98
CA ASP A 440 10.38 -0.14 19.46
C ASP A 440 9.14 0.26 18.62
N ASN A 441 8.01 -0.40 18.86
CA ASN A 441 6.77 -0.09 18.14
C ASN A 441 6.25 1.33 18.44
N ILE A 442 6.65 1.94 19.56
CA ILE A 442 6.23 3.31 19.93
C ILE A 442 6.97 4.31 19.04
N ALA A 443 8.27 4.10 18.84
CA ALA A 443 9.12 4.92 17.98
C ALA A 443 8.68 4.91 16.50
N LEU A 444 7.88 3.91 16.08
CA LEU A 444 7.35 3.78 14.72
C LEU A 444 5.97 4.43 14.53
N VAL A 445 5.27 4.85 15.59
CA VAL A 445 3.88 5.35 15.51
C VAL A 445 3.74 6.52 14.54
N TRP A 446 4.72 7.43 14.51
CA TRP A 446 4.69 8.61 13.65
C TRP A 446 4.70 8.26 12.15
N LEU A 447 5.18 7.08 11.75
CA LEU A 447 5.14 6.62 10.36
C LEU A 447 3.70 6.35 9.89
N GLY A 448 2.79 6.05 10.81
CA GLY A 448 1.36 5.92 10.53
C GLY A 448 0.60 7.25 10.53
N GLU A 449 1.24 8.36 10.93
CA GLU A 449 0.63 9.69 10.92
C GLU A 449 0.83 10.35 9.55
N LEU A 450 0.00 9.93 8.60
CA LEU A 450 0.07 10.37 7.21
C LEU A 450 -0.84 11.57 6.95
N VAL A 451 -0.36 12.46 6.09
CA VAL A 451 -1.12 13.55 5.48
C VAL A 451 -1.00 13.36 3.98
N ILE A 452 -2.11 13.56 3.27
CA ILE A 452 -2.13 13.56 1.82
C ILE A 452 -2.29 14.98 1.31
N LEU A 453 -1.65 15.29 0.18
CA LEU A 453 -1.90 16.48 -0.62
C LEU A 453 -2.48 16.03 -1.97
N GLY A 454 -3.73 16.41 -2.21
CA GLY A 454 -4.46 16.06 -3.44
C GLY A 454 -5.07 17.27 -4.12
N PHE A 455 -5.59 17.05 -5.32
CA PHE A 455 -6.29 18.03 -6.12
C PHE A 455 -7.76 17.62 -6.28
N ASN A 456 -8.67 18.55 -5.99
CA ASN A 456 -10.11 18.35 -6.16
C ASN A 456 -10.63 19.33 -7.23
N PRO A 457 -10.88 18.86 -8.46
CA PRO A 457 -11.40 19.70 -9.54
C PRO A 457 -12.80 20.27 -9.24
N CYS A 458 -13.56 19.60 -8.37
CA CYS A 458 -14.94 19.96 -8.02
C CYS A 458 -15.02 20.99 -6.89
N ALA A 459 -13.92 21.32 -6.20
CA ALA A 459 -13.91 22.31 -5.11
C ALA A 459 -14.39 23.69 -5.58
N GLU A 460 -15.03 24.49 -4.72
CA GLU A 460 -15.46 25.85 -5.08
C GLU A 460 -14.32 26.87 -4.87
N GLY A 461 -14.11 27.78 -5.82
CA GLY A 461 -13.06 28.82 -5.73
C GLY A 461 -11.85 28.60 -6.64
N ALA A 462 -10.82 29.45 -6.47
CA ALA A 462 -9.62 29.46 -7.31
C ALA A 462 -8.57 28.41 -6.90
N GLN A 463 -8.50 28.08 -5.60
CA GLN A 463 -7.65 27.03 -5.07
C GLN A 463 -8.42 25.71 -5.14
N LYS A 464 -7.74 24.64 -5.59
CA LYS A 464 -8.36 23.32 -5.80
C LYS A 464 -7.65 22.22 -5.00
N THR A 465 -6.50 22.51 -4.41
CA THR A 465 -5.78 21.53 -3.60
C THR A 465 -6.32 21.43 -2.18
N TYR A 466 -6.25 20.22 -1.64
CA TYR A 466 -6.68 19.88 -0.28
C TYR A 466 -5.59 19.10 0.45
N MET A 467 -5.55 19.25 1.77
CA MET A 467 -4.77 18.38 2.65
C MET A 467 -5.69 17.67 3.63
N ALA A 468 -5.53 16.36 3.79
CA ALA A 468 -6.32 15.56 4.72
C ALA A 468 -5.46 14.56 5.50
N GLU A 469 -5.88 14.24 6.73
CA GLU A 469 -5.27 13.16 7.51
C GLU A 469 -5.70 11.80 6.96
N ALA A 470 -4.73 10.92 6.77
CA ALA A 470 -4.92 9.64 6.10
C ALA A 470 -4.52 8.45 6.98
N GLU A 471 -5.17 7.31 6.75
CA GLU A 471 -4.81 6.03 7.35
C GLU A 471 -3.65 5.39 6.59
N PRO A 472 -2.89 4.44 7.18
CA PRO A 472 -1.80 3.75 6.48
C PRO A 472 -2.27 3.01 5.21
N TYR A 473 -1.38 2.91 4.21
CA TYR A 473 -1.65 2.26 2.91
C TYR A 473 -2.22 0.85 3.03
N ASN A 474 -3.08 0.49 2.07
CA ASN A 474 -3.40 -0.91 1.78
C ASN A 474 -2.41 -1.53 0.76
N ASP A 475 -2.53 -2.84 0.50
CA ASP A 475 -1.59 -3.62 -0.33
C ASP A 475 -1.47 -3.15 -1.81
N PHE A 476 -2.26 -2.17 -2.24
CA PHE A 476 -2.33 -1.67 -3.63
C PHE A 476 -1.91 -0.19 -3.80
N GLY A 477 -1.29 0.43 -2.79
CA GLY A 477 -0.86 1.84 -2.87
C GLY A 477 -2.03 2.83 -2.80
N VAL A 478 -3.18 2.37 -2.30
CA VAL A 478 -4.37 3.17 -2.05
C VAL A 478 -4.43 3.52 -0.57
N ILE A 479 -4.90 4.73 -0.28
CA ILE A 479 -4.99 5.29 1.06
C ILE A 479 -6.41 5.77 1.33
N ASP A 480 -6.91 5.42 2.52
CA ASP A 480 -8.17 5.96 3.03
C ASP A 480 -7.87 7.23 3.81
N PHE A 481 -8.62 8.30 3.57
CA PHE A 481 -8.51 9.52 4.37
C PHE A 481 -9.85 9.90 4.96
N ARG A 482 -9.80 10.52 6.14
CA ARG A 482 -11.00 10.95 6.84
C ARG A 482 -11.30 12.39 6.43
N PRO A 483 -12.55 12.72 6.06
CA PRO A 483 -12.93 14.09 5.78
C PRO A 483 -12.58 14.98 6.99
N GLY A 484 -11.73 15.97 6.76
CA GLY A 484 -11.23 16.95 7.72
C GLY A 484 -11.94 18.29 7.59
N ASP A 485 -11.23 19.36 7.95
CA ASP A 485 -11.72 20.74 7.94
C ASP A 485 -11.38 21.49 6.62
N ASP A 486 -10.69 20.85 5.65
CA ASP A 486 -10.29 21.52 4.42
C ASP A 486 -11.48 21.61 3.43
N PRO A 487 -11.92 22.82 3.04
CA PRO A 487 -13.12 22.99 2.22
C PRO A 487 -12.99 22.44 0.79
N ASN A 488 -11.76 22.10 0.37
CA ASN A 488 -11.49 21.57 -0.96
C ASN A 488 -11.46 20.03 -1.00
N GLU A 489 -11.76 19.33 0.09
CA GLU A 489 -11.73 17.86 0.10
C GLU A 489 -12.84 17.25 -0.79
N PRO A 490 -12.57 16.14 -1.51
CA PRO A 490 -13.56 15.46 -2.32
C PRO A 490 -14.47 14.56 -1.46
N GLU A 491 -15.64 14.20 -1.99
CA GLU A 491 -16.58 13.28 -1.31
C GLU A 491 -16.07 11.82 -1.25
N VAL A 492 -15.12 11.47 -2.12
CA VAL A 492 -14.51 10.13 -2.17
C VAL A 492 -13.38 10.06 -1.15
N THR A 493 -13.42 9.09 -0.24
CA THR A 493 -12.47 8.93 0.88
C THR A 493 -11.33 7.96 0.61
N GLU A 494 -11.31 7.31 -0.56
CA GLU A 494 -10.31 6.31 -0.97
C GLU A 494 -9.59 6.82 -2.24
N VAL A 495 -8.27 7.00 -2.17
CA VAL A 495 -7.47 7.58 -3.26
C VAL A 495 -6.15 6.83 -3.48
N GLY A 496 -5.73 6.68 -4.73
CA GLY A 496 -4.43 6.11 -5.06
C GLY A 496 -3.29 7.12 -4.99
N CYS A 497 -2.17 6.76 -4.36
CA CYS A 497 -1.03 7.65 -4.18
C CYS A 497 -0.06 7.61 -5.38
N TYR A 498 0.53 8.77 -5.73
CA TYR A 498 1.43 9.04 -6.86
C TYR A 498 0.89 8.71 -8.26
N ASN A 499 0.25 7.57 -8.43
CA ASN A 499 -0.39 7.12 -9.65
C ASN A 499 -1.58 6.21 -9.29
N PRO A 500 -2.79 6.77 -9.18
CA PRO A 500 -3.95 5.96 -8.84
C PRO A 500 -4.16 4.87 -9.91
N SER A 501 -4.37 3.64 -9.44
CA SER A 501 -4.66 2.46 -10.26
C SER A 501 -5.91 2.64 -11.15
N ASP A 502 -6.79 3.59 -10.77
CA ASP A 502 -7.99 3.97 -11.49
C ASP A 502 -7.77 5.23 -12.33
N ILE A 503 -8.18 5.14 -13.59
CA ILE A 503 -7.86 6.12 -14.61
C ILE A 503 -8.68 7.40 -14.44
N GLY A 504 -8.02 8.55 -14.32
CA GLY A 504 -8.64 9.88 -14.22
C GLY A 504 -8.67 10.49 -12.81
N GLN A 505 -8.01 9.90 -11.82
CA GLN A 505 -7.74 10.55 -10.54
C GLN A 505 -6.42 11.33 -10.61
N ASP A 506 -6.45 12.58 -10.14
CA ASP A 506 -5.25 13.42 -10.01
C ASP A 506 -4.28 12.80 -8.99
N ALA A 507 -2.98 12.98 -9.20
CA ALA A 507 -1.97 12.40 -8.31
C ALA A 507 -2.19 12.88 -6.87
N VAL A 508 -2.12 11.97 -5.91
CA VAL A 508 -2.19 12.29 -4.48
C VAL A 508 -0.84 11.99 -3.86
N PHE A 509 -0.26 12.97 -3.15
CA PHE A 509 1.07 12.84 -2.56
C PHE A 509 0.97 12.62 -1.05
N PRO A 510 1.34 11.43 -0.57
CA PRO A 510 1.40 11.14 0.85
C PRO A 510 2.74 11.56 1.44
N PHE A 511 2.70 12.12 2.65
CA PHE A 511 3.88 12.41 3.47
C PHE A 511 3.53 12.34 4.96
N HIS A 512 4.53 12.12 5.82
CA HIS A 512 4.30 12.13 7.26
C HIS A 512 4.01 13.55 7.76
N LYS A 513 3.10 13.67 8.72
CA LYS A 513 2.75 14.95 9.38
C LYS A 513 3.98 15.69 9.91
N VAL A 514 4.93 14.94 10.48
CA VAL A 514 6.18 15.47 11.00
C VAL A 514 7.09 16.02 9.88
N CYS A 515 7.14 15.38 8.72
CA CYS A 515 7.91 15.88 7.57
C CYS A 515 7.37 17.23 7.08
N TYR A 516 6.04 17.42 7.11
CA TYR A 516 5.40 18.69 6.75
C TYR A 516 5.71 19.81 7.75
N ILE A 517 5.78 19.49 9.05
CA ILE A 517 6.21 20.45 10.09
C ILE A 517 7.65 20.90 9.82
N ILE A 518 8.56 19.95 9.56
CA ILE A 518 9.96 20.27 9.23
C ILE A 518 10.04 21.11 7.95
N PHE A 519 9.27 20.77 6.90
CA PHE A 519 9.23 21.58 5.68
C PHE A 519 8.73 23.00 5.95
N SER A 520 7.71 23.16 6.79
CA SER A 520 7.17 24.48 7.20
C SER A 520 8.22 25.32 7.94
N GLU A 521 9.06 24.69 8.77
CA GLU A 521 10.21 25.34 9.42
C GLU A 521 11.25 25.77 8.38
N VAL A 522 11.59 24.90 7.43
CA VAL A 522 12.57 25.14 6.35
C VAL A 522 12.17 26.31 5.44
N ILE A 523 10.89 26.48 5.13
CA ILE A 523 10.41 27.61 4.30
C ILE A 523 10.24 28.93 5.07
N THR A 524 10.23 28.89 6.41
CA THR A 524 9.96 30.05 7.24
C THR A 524 11.24 30.84 7.53
N SER A 525 11.37 32.03 6.94
CA SER A 525 12.46 32.96 7.29
C SER A 525 12.12 33.73 8.58
N LYS A 526 12.82 33.43 9.69
CA LYS A 526 12.82 34.22 10.95
C LYS A 526 11.44 34.44 11.59
N GLY A 527 10.81 33.36 12.07
CA GLY A 527 9.83 33.45 13.17
C GLY A 527 8.40 33.90 12.81
N LYS A 528 8.03 34.01 11.53
CA LYS A 528 6.63 34.09 11.09
C LYS A 528 6.32 32.87 10.24
N LEU A 529 5.58 31.90 10.79
CA LEU A 529 5.04 30.75 10.05
C LEU A 529 4.45 31.24 8.73
N LYS A 530 5.15 30.99 7.63
CA LYS A 530 4.62 31.26 6.30
C LYS A 530 3.65 30.11 6.01
N CYS A 531 2.39 30.43 5.73
CA CYS A 531 1.44 29.42 5.28
C CYS A 531 2.00 28.82 3.99
N VAL A 532 2.21 27.50 3.97
CA VAL A 532 2.63 26.78 2.76
C VAL A 532 1.52 26.96 1.72
N ASP A 533 1.86 27.52 0.57
CA ASP A 533 0.94 27.54 -0.57
C ASP A 533 0.76 26.10 -1.09
N LYS A 534 -0.42 25.53 -0.82
CA LYS A 534 -0.76 24.14 -1.16
C LYS A 534 -0.79 23.91 -2.67
N ASP A 535 -1.28 24.88 -3.44
CA ASP A 535 -1.37 24.75 -4.90
C ASP A 535 0.04 24.77 -5.52
N LEU A 536 0.91 25.65 -5.03
CA LEU A 536 2.30 25.70 -5.47
C LEU A 536 3.08 24.44 -5.06
N LEU A 537 2.87 23.95 -3.83
CA LEU A 537 3.50 22.71 -3.36
C LEU A 537 3.05 21.51 -4.20
N TYR A 538 1.76 21.41 -4.51
CA TYR A 538 1.22 20.36 -5.36
C TYR A 538 1.83 20.36 -6.75
N ASP A 539 1.90 21.53 -7.40
CA ASP A 539 2.52 21.67 -8.73
C ASP A 539 3.99 21.25 -8.72
N VAL A 540 4.75 21.67 -7.71
CA VAL A 540 6.15 21.26 -7.53
C VAL A 540 6.29 19.76 -7.34
N MET A 541 5.44 19.15 -6.51
CA MET A 541 5.46 17.69 -6.29
C MET A 541 5.07 16.91 -7.55
N CYS A 542 4.11 17.40 -8.33
CA CYS A 542 3.79 16.86 -9.66
C CYS A 542 4.99 16.92 -10.61
N ARG A 543 5.74 18.02 -10.65
CA ARG A 543 6.95 18.15 -11.50
C ARG A 543 8.07 17.19 -11.08
N LEU A 544 8.16 16.87 -9.79
CA LEU A 544 9.15 15.96 -9.23
C LEU A 544 8.71 14.48 -9.28
N ALA A 545 7.45 14.21 -9.58
CA ALA A 545 6.93 12.85 -9.74
C ALA A 545 7.06 12.39 -11.20
N GLY A 546 7.89 11.37 -11.45
CA GLY A 546 7.99 10.71 -12.76
C GLY A 546 6.76 9.88 -13.15
N SER A 547 6.73 9.35 -14.38
CA SER A 547 5.70 8.39 -14.80
C SER A 547 5.79 7.11 -13.97
N TYR A 548 4.69 6.66 -13.37
CA TYR A 548 4.65 5.53 -12.42
C TYR A 548 5.53 5.71 -11.18
N ALA A 549 5.76 6.95 -10.76
CA ALA A 549 6.53 7.24 -9.56
C ALA A 549 5.93 6.60 -8.30
N THR A 550 6.80 6.15 -7.41
CA THR A 550 6.47 5.72 -6.02
C THR A 550 7.08 6.68 -4.98
N SER A 551 7.84 7.67 -5.44
CA SER A 551 8.50 8.70 -4.63
C SER A 551 8.82 9.92 -5.50
N LEU A 552 9.19 11.04 -4.88
CA LEU A 552 9.61 12.25 -5.59
C LEU A 552 11.10 12.15 -5.98
N ASP A 553 11.49 12.79 -7.07
CA ASP A 553 12.90 12.93 -7.47
C ASP A 553 13.63 13.96 -6.59
N ILE A 554 13.85 13.61 -5.33
CA ILE A 554 14.60 14.41 -4.34
C ILE A 554 15.57 13.53 -3.55
N ASN A 555 16.57 14.14 -2.91
CA ASN A 555 17.53 13.42 -2.09
C ASN A 555 16.92 13.03 -0.73
N TYR A 556 16.62 11.74 -0.54
CA TYR A 556 16.14 11.19 0.74
C TYR A 556 17.26 10.86 1.74
N GLY A 557 18.51 11.13 1.39
CA GLY A 557 19.71 10.84 2.19
C GLY A 557 20.22 9.41 2.01
N PRO A 558 21.20 8.97 2.84
CA PRO A 558 21.86 7.69 2.69
C PRO A 558 21.03 6.56 3.32
N ILE A 559 19.90 6.24 2.68
CA ILE A 559 19.04 5.12 3.05
C ILE A 559 18.95 4.14 1.87
N SER A 560 18.84 2.85 2.18
CA SER A 560 18.81 1.79 1.17
C SER A 560 17.45 1.09 1.09
N GLY A 561 16.59 1.25 2.10
CA GLY A 561 15.30 0.54 2.20
C GLY A 561 14.16 1.09 1.34
N GLN A 562 14.42 2.05 0.44
CA GLN A 562 13.40 2.69 -0.39
C GLN A 562 13.24 1.94 -1.73
N ASP A 563 12.21 1.10 -1.82
CA ASP A 563 11.78 0.41 -3.05
C ASP A 563 10.23 0.47 -3.16
N GLN A 564 9.62 -0.34 -4.04
CA GLN A 564 8.15 -0.50 -4.15
C GLN A 564 7.50 -0.81 -2.79
N LYS A 565 8.23 -1.49 -1.90
CA LYS A 565 7.86 -1.70 -0.49
C LYS A 565 9.02 -1.26 0.39
N TRP A 566 8.70 -0.75 1.58
CA TRP A 566 9.71 -0.38 2.56
C TRP A 566 10.44 -1.63 3.06
N GLU A 567 11.76 -1.63 2.93
CA GLU A 567 12.61 -2.69 3.45
C GLU A 567 13.30 -2.24 4.75
N ALA A 568 13.19 -3.04 5.81
CA ALA A 568 13.82 -2.73 7.08
C ALA A 568 15.27 -3.21 7.08
N ILE A 569 16.22 -2.29 6.90
CA ILE A 569 17.65 -2.60 6.84
C ILE A 569 18.27 -2.50 8.25
N PRO A 570 18.77 -3.59 8.86
CA PRO A 570 19.49 -3.54 10.12
C PRO A 570 20.66 -2.55 10.03
N GLY A 571 20.83 -1.67 11.01
CA GLY A 571 21.83 -0.60 10.99
C GLY A 571 21.35 0.73 10.38
N GLU A 572 20.20 0.76 9.68
CA GLU A 572 19.55 1.98 9.21
C GLU A 572 18.38 2.41 10.11
N GLU A 573 18.36 1.99 11.38
CA GLU A 573 17.31 2.31 12.36
C GLU A 573 17.03 3.82 12.47
N PHE A 574 18.06 4.65 12.27
CA PHE A 574 17.91 6.10 12.28
C PHE A 574 16.90 6.61 11.24
N SER A 575 16.64 5.88 10.15
CA SER A 575 15.70 6.30 9.10
C SER A 575 14.23 6.29 9.55
N VAL A 576 13.89 5.46 10.55
CA VAL A 576 12.51 5.23 11.02
C VAL A 576 12.21 5.81 12.40
N ILE A 577 13.21 6.29 13.14
CA ILE A 577 13.01 6.99 14.42
C ILE A 577 12.36 8.36 14.17
N ASN A 578 11.41 8.75 15.02
CA ASN A 578 10.76 10.06 14.93
C ASN A 578 11.80 11.20 14.97
N PRO A 579 11.91 12.05 13.92
CA PRO A 579 12.91 13.12 13.86
C PRO A 579 12.66 14.25 14.89
N MET A 580 11.53 14.21 15.61
CA MET A 580 11.24 15.13 16.72
C MET A 580 11.74 14.59 18.07
N GLU A 581 12.11 13.30 18.17
CA GLU A 581 12.67 12.71 19.40
C GLU A 581 14.16 13.08 19.54
N THR A 582 14.42 14.33 19.91
CA THR A 582 15.78 14.89 20.02
C THR A 582 16.23 15.18 21.46
N ASP A 583 15.35 14.99 22.45
CA ASP A 583 15.63 15.33 23.85
C ASP A 583 16.83 14.57 24.43
N ASP A 584 16.97 13.29 24.09
CA ASP A 584 18.09 12.47 24.55
C ASP A 584 19.42 12.96 23.96
N PHE A 585 19.40 13.44 22.72
CA PHE A 585 20.58 14.06 22.08
C PHE A 585 20.96 15.37 22.77
N TYR A 586 19.99 16.26 23.04
CA TYR A 586 20.28 17.53 23.71
C TYR A 586 20.75 17.31 25.15
N ARG A 587 20.15 16.37 25.88
CA ARG A 587 20.61 15.99 27.23
C ARG A 587 22.05 15.44 27.21
N HIS A 588 22.37 14.59 26.23
CA HIS A 588 23.73 14.10 26.03
C HIS A 588 24.70 15.24 25.70
N THR A 589 24.28 16.20 24.87
CA THR A 589 25.08 17.38 24.51
C THR A 589 25.36 18.25 25.74
N GLN A 590 24.37 18.51 26.58
CA GLN A 590 24.53 19.24 27.85
C GLN A 590 25.50 18.52 28.80
N GLN A 591 25.39 17.20 28.94
CA GLN A 591 26.34 16.40 29.74
C GLN A 591 27.76 16.48 29.17
N LYS A 592 27.91 16.47 27.85
CA LYS A 592 29.20 16.60 27.16
C LYS A 592 29.83 17.96 27.43
N ILE A 593 29.04 19.04 27.35
CA ILE A 593 29.46 20.41 27.68
C ILE A 593 29.89 20.47 29.16
N ALA A 594 29.05 20.00 30.08
CA ALA A 594 29.34 20.00 31.51
C ALA A 594 30.55 19.14 31.91
N SER A 595 30.95 18.17 31.07
CA SER A 595 32.15 17.35 31.29
C SER A 595 33.47 18.06 30.97
N GLY A 596 33.42 19.30 30.46
CA GLY A 596 34.59 20.07 30.05
C GLY A 596 35.15 19.67 28.68
N ALA A 597 34.43 18.83 27.91
CA ALA A 597 34.89 18.34 26.61
C ALA A 597 35.15 19.46 25.58
N PHE A 598 34.54 20.61 25.77
CA PHE A 598 34.66 21.79 24.91
C PHE A 598 35.28 22.99 25.61
N GLU A 599 35.96 22.82 26.75
CA GLU A 599 36.62 23.94 27.43
C GLU A 599 37.66 24.60 26.52
N LYS A 600 37.73 25.93 26.61
CA LYS A 600 38.83 26.73 26.03
C LYS A 600 40.13 26.35 26.72
N PHE A 601 41.04 25.69 26.01
CA PHE A 601 42.35 25.38 26.59
C PHE A 601 43.12 26.68 26.82
N SER A 602 43.44 26.96 28.08
CA SER A 602 44.41 27.99 28.46
C SER A 602 45.78 27.67 27.86
N ASN A 603 46.18 28.42 26.83
CA ASN A 603 47.56 28.65 26.39
C ASN A 603 48.46 27.41 26.25
N VAL A 604 48.13 26.50 25.34
CA VAL A 604 49.17 25.78 24.59
C VAL A 604 49.11 26.32 23.18
N PRO A 605 50.17 26.97 22.66
CA PRO A 605 50.18 27.42 21.28
C PRO A 605 50.03 26.18 20.40
N MET A 606 48.83 25.99 19.82
CA MET A 606 48.67 25.05 18.72
C MET A 606 49.70 25.44 17.67
N ALA A 607 50.44 24.45 17.18
CA ALA A 607 51.48 24.66 16.18
C ALA A 607 50.90 25.52 15.05
N SER A 608 51.42 26.73 14.89
CA SER A 608 51.04 27.60 13.78
C SER A 608 51.16 26.82 12.47
N PRO A 609 50.26 27.01 11.49
CA PRO A 609 50.33 26.32 10.21
C PRO A 609 51.75 26.38 9.63
N LYS A 610 52.24 25.23 9.13
CA LYS A 610 53.64 24.99 8.72
C LYS A 610 54.14 25.88 7.56
N CYS A 611 53.28 26.73 6.98
CA CYS A 611 53.64 27.58 5.84
C CYS A 611 54.44 28.82 6.28
N GLN A 612 55.75 28.64 6.42
CA GLN A 612 56.71 29.75 6.30
C GLN A 612 56.84 30.10 4.80
N GLY A 613 56.02 31.03 4.32
CA GLY A 613 56.22 31.66 3.01
C GLY A 613 54.93 31.97 2.25
N ASN A 614 54.63 33.26 2.12
CA ASN A 614 53.68 33.88 1.18
C ASN A 614 52.30 33.21 1.06
N ASP A 615 51.57 33.12 2.18
CA ASP A 615 50.15 32.72 2.16
C ASP A 615 49.35 33.75 1.32
N PRO A 616 48.73 33.32 0.19
CA PRO A 616 48.09 34.23 -0.77
C PRO A 616 46.89 34.98 -0.17
N PHE A 617 46.34 34.48 0.94
CA PHE A 617 45.21 35.09 1.64
C PHE A 617 45.65 36.18 2.62
N SER A 618 46.96 36.38 2.84
CA SER A 618 47.49 37.41 3.76
C SER A 618 47.18 38.84 3.32
N GLY A 619 46.87 39.05 2.04
CA GLY A 619 46.51 40.36 1.48
C GLY A 619 45.01 40.67 1.51
N LEU A 620 44.16 39.75 1.97
CA LEU A 620 42.72 39.94 2.06
C LEU A 620 42.31 40.50 3.42
N SER A 621 41.28 41.34 3.43
CA SER A 621 40.67 41.79 4.70
C SER A 621 39.86 40.66 5.34
N ASN A 622 39.61 40.77 6.65
CA ASN A 622 38.83 39.76 7.37
C ASN A 622 37.41 39.61 6.80
N GLU A 623 36.80 40.69 6.30
CA GLU A 623 35.47 40.63 5.69
C GLU A 623 35.46 39.80 4.41
N LEU A 624 36.49 39.96 3.56
CA LEU A 624 36.62 39.15 2.35
C LEU A 624 36.90 37.69 2.68
N LEU A 625 37.68 37.42 3.73
CA LEU A 625 37.89 36.07 4.22
C LEU A 625 36.59 35.45 4.73
N TRP A 626 35.80 36.16 5.55
CA TRP A 626 34.49 35.68 5.99
C TRP A 626 33.57 35.32 4.80
N LEU A 627 33.49 36.18 3.78
CA LEU A 627 32.71 35.92 2.58
C LEU A 627 33.18 34.67 1.82
N ILE A 628 34.50 34.44 1.74
CA ILE A 628 35.05 33.23 1.11
C ILE A 628 34.70 31.99 1.93
N LEU A 629 34.87 32.06 3.25
CA LEU A 629 34.61 30.95 4.16
C LEU A 629 33.13 30.57 4.21
N ASP A 630 32.22 31.52 3.96
CA ASP A 630 30.79 31.27 3.92
C ASP A 630 30.37 30.26 2.84
N HIS A 631 31.16 30.13 1.77
CA HIS A 631 30.89 29.22 0.66
C HIS A 631 31.48 27.81 0.84
N LEU A 632 32.22 27.54 1.92
CA LEU A 632 32.88 26.26 2.14
C LEU A 632 31.99 25.30 2.93
N SER A 633 32.11 24.00 2.61
CA SER A 633 31.55 22.94 3.45
C SER A 633 32.29 22.85 4.80
N ALA A 634 31.69 22.19 5.78
CA ALA A 634 32.30 22.00 7.09
C ALA A 634 33.70 21.36 7.04
N ASP A 635 33.88 20.35 6.20
CA ASP A 635 35.13 19.60 6.10
C ASP A 635 36.22 20.44 5.40
N GLU A 636 35.85 21.21 4.36
CA GLU A 636 36.74 22.16 3.68
C GLU A 636 37.12 23.34 4.59
N LEU A 637 36.17 23.87 5.37
CA LEU A 637 36.39 24.96 6.30
C LEU A 637 37.41 24.56 7.38
N LEU A 638 37.24 23.37 7.96
CA LEU A 638 38.18 22.83 8.96
C LEU A 638 39.57 22.59 8.35
N ALA A 639 39.65 22.00 7.15
CA ALA A 639 40.90 21.80 6.42
C ALA A 639 41.59 23.11 6.05
N PHE A 640 40.83 24.13 5.62
CA PHE A 640 41.36 25.43 5.24
C PHE A 640 41.87 26.21 6.46
N SER A 641 41.11 26.19 7.57
CA SER A 641 41.55 26.76 8.84
C SER A 641 42.84 26.11 9.37
N SER A 642 43.09 24.86 9.02
CA SER A 642 44.29 24.13 9.42
C SER A 642 45.50 24.39 8.51
N SER A 643 45.29 24.91 7.31
CA SER A 643 46.32 25.07 6.27
C SER A 643 46.74 26.52 5.99
N SER A 644 45.88 27.51 6.30
CA SER A 644 46.15 28.94 6.09
C SER A 644 46.17 29.74 7.40
N ARG A 645 47.18 30.60 7.58
CA ARG A 645 47.35 31.37 8.83
C ARG A 645 46.34 32.53 8.97
N PRO A 646 46.11 33.37 7.95
CA PRO A 646 45.07 34.40 7.99
C PRO A 646 43.68 33.80 8.26
N VAL A 647 43.36 32.66 7.63
CA VAL A 647 42.10 31.95 7.85
C VAL A 647 42.00 31.40 9.27
N TYR A 648 43.06 30.75 9.77
CA TYR A 648 43.11 30.28 11.15
C TYR A 648 42.74 31.40 12.14
N LEU A 649 43.40 32.57 12.02
CA LEU A 649 43.16 33.72 12.90
C LEU A 649 41.73 34.27 12.80
N VAL A 650 41.16 34.31 11.59
CA VAL A 650 39.77 34.75 11.37
C VAL A 650 38.78 33.76 12.01
N THR A 651 39.08 32.46 11.93
CA THR A 651 38.26 31.40 12.55
C THR A 651 38.51 31.20 14.04
N GLU A 652 39.29 32.05 14.72
CA GLU A 652 39.37 32.04 16.19
C GLU A 652 38.24 32.85 16.83
N ASP A 653 37.49 33.65 16.04
CA ASP A 653 36.34 34.39 16.53
C ASP A 653 35.17 33.45 16.89
N ILE A 654 34.65 33.58 18.11
CA ILE A 654 33.49 32.83 18.60
C ILE A 654 32.24 33.14 17.76
N SER A 655 32.09 34.40 17.36
CA SER A 655 30.96 34.89 16.57
C SER A 655 30.89 34.21 15.21
N PHE A 656 32.05 33.88 14.63
CA PHE A 656 32.15 33.13 13.39
C PHE A 656 31.54 31.73 13.54
N TRP A 657 31.97 30.96 14.55
CA TRP A 657 31.47 29.60 14.74
C TRP A 657 30.00 29.54 15.17
N LYS A 658 29.54 30.49 15.99
CA LYS A 658 28.10 30.62 16.29
C LYS A 658 27.29 30.87 15.02
N ALA A 659 27.76 31.78 14.15
CA ALA A 659 27.13 32.02 12.86
C ALA A 659 27.16 30.77 11.96
N ARG A 660 28.27 30.04 11.91
CA ARG A 660 28.39 28.80 11.14
C ARG A 660 27.49 27.68 11.66
N ILE A 661 27.32 27.52 12.97
CA ILE A 661 26.35 26.56 13.53
C ILE A 661 24.93 26.91 13.07
N ALA A 662 24.55 28.19 13.14
CA ALA A 662 23.24 28.64 12.70
C ALA A 662 22.99 28.45 11.19
N ILE A 663 24.03 28.59 10.36
CA ILE A 663 23.96 28.44 8.90
C ILE A 663 24.00 26.97 8.46
N ASP A 664 24.95 26.19 8.99
CA ASP A 664 25.23 24.82 8.54
C ASP A 664 24.36 23.78 9.23
N MET A 665 23.84 24.08 10.42
CA MET A 665 23.07 23.15 11.24
C MET A 665 21.70 23.71 11.65
N PRO A 666 20.90 24.27 10.72
CA PRO A 666 19.62 24.90 11.03
C PRO A 666 18.58 23.92 11.59
N TYR A 667 18.80 22.61 11.44
CA TYR A 667 18.00 21.55 12.05
C TYR A 667 18.17 21.45 13.58
N LEU A 668 19.19 22.10 14.17
CA LEU A 668 19.44 22.15 15.62
C LEU A 668 18.68 23.28 16.31
N THR A 669 17.36 23.33 16.12
CA THR A 669 16.49 24.46 16.49
C THR A 669 16.48 24.85 17.98
N HIS A 670 16.84 23.92 18.88
CA HIS A 670 16.82 24.14 20.33
C HIS A 670 18.23 24.18 20.95
N LEU A 671 19.28 24.19 20.13
CA LEU A 671 20.65 24.13 20.64
C LEU A 671 20.99 25.36 21.50
N ASP A 672 20.65 26.56 21.06
CA ASP A 672 20.95 27.80 21.80
C ASP A 672 20.30 27.79 23.18
N THR A 673 19.02 27.42 23.29
CA THR A 673 18.32 27.29 24.57
C THR A 673 19.00 26.27 25.50
N HIS A 674 19.46 25.14 24.96
CA HIS A 674 20.14 24.12 25.75
C HIS A 674 21.55 24.52 26.19
N ILE A 675 22.24 25.36 25.40
CA ILE A 675 23.54 25.96 25.76
C ILE A 675 23.35 27.04 26.83
N GLU A 676 22.36 27.92 26.68
CA GLU A 676 22.02 28.95 27.67
C GLU A 676 21.66 28.33 29.02
N ASP A 677 20.82 27.29 29.02
CA ASP A 677 20.43 26.54 30.22
C ASP A 677 21.61 25.88 30.95
N SER A 678 22.73 25.64 30.25
CA SER A 678 23.93 25.07 30.86
C SER A 678 24.70 26.07 31.73
N GLY A 679 24.52 27.38 31.50
CA GLY A 679 25.25 28.45 32.19
C GLY A 679 26.76 28.49 31.93
N LEU A 680 27.27 27.70 30.98
CA LEU A 680 28.70 27.55 30.65
C LEU A 680 29.06 28.18 29.30
N GLU A 681 28.22 29.04 28.74
CA GLU A 681 28.38 29.59 27.39
C GLU A 681 29.74 30.29 27.17
N GLU A 682 30.24 30.98 28.20
CA GLU A 682 31.53 31.69 28.15
C GLU A 682 32.74 30.76 28.10
N ASP A 683 32.59 29.51 28.55
CA ASP A 683 33.67 28.52 28.66
C ASP A 683 33.77 27.58 27.44
N ILE A 684 32.79 27.65 26.52
CA ILE A 684 32.71 26.77 25.34
C ILE A 684 33.61 27.27 24.20
N ASP A 685 34.44 26.37 23.69
CA ASP A 685 35.10 26.46 22.40
C ASP A 685 34.12 26.02 21.28
N PHE A 686 33.50 27.02 20.64
CA PHE A 686 32.51 26.81 19.59
C PHE A 686 33.08 26.14 18.33
N LYS A 687 34.40 26.20 18.09
CA LYS A 687 35.05 25.47 16.99
C LYS A 687 35.03 23.97 17.24
N LYS A 688 35.39 23.55 18.46
CA LYS A 688 35.32 22.13 18.86
C LYS A 688 33.89 21.63 18.88
N LEU A 689 32.96 22.44 19.41
CA LEU A 689 31.54 22.11 19.44
C LEU A 689 31.00 21.91 18.01
N TYR A 690 31.29 22.83 17.09
CA TYR A 690 30.92 22.72 15.68
C TYR A 690 31.48 21.43 15.04
N ALA A 691 32.77 21.15 15.20
CA ALA A 691 33.39 19.95 14.61
C ALA A 691 32.75 18.66 15.16
N TRP A 692 32.44 18.62 16.46
CA TRP A 692 31.76 17.50 17.08
C TRP A 692 30.33 17.36 16.56
N LEU A 693 29.52 18.43 16.58
CA LEU A 693 28.13 18.43 16.11
C LEU A 693 28.04 18.00 14.64
N ASN A 694 28.92 18.52 13.77
CA ASN A 694 28.94 18.13 12.36
C ASN A 694 29.17 16.62 12.19
N THR A 695 30.01 16.03 13.04
CA THR A 695 30.36 14.61 12.97
C THR A 695 29.24 13.73 13.52
N VAL A 696 28.71 14.02 14.71
CA VAL A 696 27.76 13.13 15.39
C VAL A 696 26.34 13.20 14.84
N THR A 697 25.99 14.28 14.13
CA THR A 697 24.66 14.43 13.53
C THR A 697 24.60 13.97 12.06
N LYS A 698 25.74 13.65 11.42
CA LYS A 698 25.79 13.10 10.05
C LYS A 698 25.07 11.74 10.02
N PRO A 699 24.11 11.49 9.11
CA PRO A 699 23.49 10.17 8.94
C PRO A 699 24.55 9.11 8.59
N MET A 700 24.59 8.03 9.38
CA MET A 700 25.62 6.99 9.30
C MET A 700 25.04 5.65 9.72
N TYR A 701 25.48 4.59 9.04
CA TYR A 701 25.06 3.22 9.29
C TYR A 701 25.54 2.70 10.66
N GLY A 702 24.65 2.01 11.38
CA GLY A 702 24.92 1.30 12.64
C GLY A 702 25.16 2.21 13.86
N ILE A 703 24.64 3.45 13.84
CA ILE A 703 24.66 4.34 15.00
C ILE A 703 23.42 4.12 15.87
N GLY A 704 23.63 4.02 17.18
CA GLY A 704 22.56 3.84 18.17
C GLY A 704 22.12 5.14 18.86
N LYS A 705 21.27 5.00 19.90
CA LYS A 705 20.86 6.09 20.79
C LYS A 705 22.10 6.75 21.45
N PRO A 706 22.10 8.08 21.67
CA PRO A 706 20.99 9.02 21.54
C PRO A 706 20.92 9.76 20.18
N PHE A 707 21.72 9.40 19.18
CA PHE A 707 21.92 10.24 17.98
C PHE A 707 20.90 10.02 16.85
N MET A 708 20.21 8.88 16.83
CA MET A 708 19.34 8.49 15.71
C MET A 708 18.26 9.53 15.36
N GLY A 709 17.55 10.10 16.35
CA GLY A 709 16.50 11.08 16.09
C GLY A 709 17.02 12.35 15.43
N ILE A 710 18.15 12.89 15.92
CA ILE A 710 18.75 14.10 15.33
C ILE A 710 19.36 13.83 13.95
N MET A 711 19.87 12.61 13.71
CA MET A 711 20.34 12.19 12.38
C MET A 711 19.18 12.10 11.39
N ASN A 712 18.03 11.54 11.78
CA ASN A 712 16.86 11.52 10.92
C ASN A 712 16.35 12.94 10.63
N ARG A 713 16.36 13.80 11.64
CA ARG A 713 16.01 15.22 11.48
C ARG A 713 16.92 15.91 10.47
N ARG A 714 18.25 15.74 10.56
CA ARG A 714 19.20 16.28 9.58
C ARG A 714 18.94 15.74 8.18
N ARG A 715 18.66 14.44 8.04
CA ARG A 715 18.33 13.79 6.76
C ARG A 715 17.09 14.41 6.12
N ILE A 716 15.97 14.43 6.85
CA ILE A 716 14.69 14.97 6.37
C ILE A 716 14.82 16.47 6.09
N TRP A 717 15.56 17.21 6.91
CA TRP A 717 15.83 18.62 6.67
C TRP A 717 16.51 18.85 5.32
N GLN A 718 17.47 18.00 4.93
CA GLN A 718 18.11 18.08 3.63
C GLN A 718 17.11 17.79 2.49
N SER A 719 16.26 16.76 2.62
CA SER A 719 15.20 16.48 1.64
C SER A 719 14.22 17.67 1.50
N CYS A 720 13.88 18.31 2.62
CA CYS A 720 13.04 19.51 2.63
C CYS A 720 13.73 20.72 2.00
N MET A 721 15.06 20.89 2.16
CA MET A 721 15.84 21.94 1.50
C MET A 721 15.88 21.74 -0.01
N ASP A 722 16.03 20.51 -0.47
CA ASP A 722 15.99 20.17 -1.89
C ASP A 722 14.60 20.51 -2.47
N LEU A 723 13.52 20.10 -1.80
CA LEU A 723 12.14 20.47 -2.17
C LEU A 723 11.92 21.99 -2.13
N LYS A 724 12.45 22.69 -1.12
CA LYS A 724 12.39 24.15 -1.01
C LYS A 724 13.03 24.84 -2.20
N SER A 725 14.14 24.31 -2.72
CA SER A 725 14.82 24.90 -3.89
C SER A 725 13.90 24.96 -5.11
N TRP A 726 13.03 23.97 -5.30
CA TRP A 726 12.02 23.95 -6.35
C TRP A 726 10.83 24.84 -6.01
N TYR A 727 10.40 24.81 -4.75
CA TYR A 727 9.32 25.66 -4.24
C TYR A 727 9.65 27.16 -4.39
N ASP A 728 10.86 27.59 -4.02
CA ASP A 728 11.31 28.97 -4.17
C ASP A 728 11.43 29.38 -5.64
N LYS A 729 11.91 28.49 -6.52
CA LYS A 729 11.96 28.74 -7.97
C LYS A 729 10.55 28.96 -8.50
N ALA A 730 9.60 28.10 -8.14
CA ALA A 730 8.21 28.22 -8.55
C ALA A 730 7.51 29.45 -7.93
N ALA A 731 7.89 29.86 -6.71
CA ALA A 731 7.40 31.08 -6.07
C ALA A 731 8.00 32.36 -6.66
N ALA A 732 9.23 32.29 -7.20
CA ALA A 732 9.96 33.39 -7.80
C ALA A 732 9.72 33.52 -9.32
N GLU A 733 9.21 32.45 -9.97
CA GLU A 733 8.58 32.59 -11.28
C GLU A 733 7.53 33.70 -11.15
N PRO A 734 7.58 34.78 -11.96
CA PRO A 734 6.54 35.78 -11.93
C PRO A 734 5.25 35.02 -12.18
N THR A 735 4.44 34.90 -11.13
CA THR A 735 3.07 34.43 -11.22
C THR A 735 2.42 35.47 -12.12
N ARG A 736 2.50 35.26 -13.43
CA ARG A 736 1.57 35.87 -14.35
C ARG A 736 0.26 35.34 -13.84
N GLN A 737 -0.44 36.20 -13.11
CA GLN A 737 -1.80 35.96 -12.68
C GLN A 737 -2.47 35.32 -13.87
N ILE A 738 -2.78 34.02 -13.75
CA ILE A 738 -3.65 33.37 -14.70
C ILE A 738 -4.86 34.27 -14.68
N ASP A 739 -5.17 34.93 -15.79
CA ASP A 739 -6.38 35.73 -15.85
C ASP A 739 -7.50 34.72 -15.59
N PRO A 740 -8.14 34.73 -14.40
CA PRO A 740 -9.09 33.69 -14.02
C PRO A 740 -10.31 33.68 -14.94
N LYS A 741 -10.42 34.70 -15.81
CA LYS A 741 -11.42 34.84 -16.84
C LYS A 741 -11.15 33.95 -18.06
N ILE A 742 -9.89 33.63 -18.40
CA ILE A 742 -9.58 32.81 -19.60
C ILE A 742 -10.12 31.38 -19.43
N PRO A 743 -9.80 30.62 -18.35
CA PRO A 743 -10.34 29.26 -18.19
C PRO A 743 -11.88 29.25 -18.10
N LYS A 744 -12.50 30.29 -17.52
CA LYS A 744 -13.96 30.43 -17.43
C LYS A 744 -14.63 30.67 -18.78
N ARG A 745 -13.95 31.32 -19.73
CA ARG A 745 -14.47 31.63 -21.08
C ARG A 745 -14.03 30.64 -22.15
N ALA A 746 -13.02 29.83 -21.87
CA ALA A 746 -12.47 28.87 -22.82
C ALA A 746 -13.53 27.86 -23.24
N TYR A 747 -13.83 27.84 -24.53
CA TYR A 747 -14.85 26.97 -25.13
C TYR A 747 -14.23 26.15 -26.26
N CYS A 748 -14.61 24.87 -26.36
CA CYS A 748 -14.20 23.98 -27.44
C CYS A 748 -15.36 23.81 -28.44
N PRO A 749 -15.32 24.46 -29.62
CA PRO A 749 -16.42 24.42 -30.60
C PRO A 749 -16.54 23.10 -31.34
N LEU A 750 -15.44 22.34 -31.45
CA LEU A 750 -15.41 21.06 -32.14
C LEU A 750 -14.32 20.17 -31.55
N MET A 751 -14.69 18.97 -31.13
CA MET A 751 -13.78 17.93 -30.65
C MET A 751 -13.90 16.71 -31.55
N VAL A 752 -12.81 16.30 -32.17
CA VAL A 752 -12.80 15.36 -33.29
C VAL A 752 -12.15 14.05 -32.89
N LYS A 753 -12.71 12.92 -33.33
CA LYS A 753 -12.03 11.62 -33.19
C LYS A 753 -10.88 11.51 -34.20
N THR A 754 -9.74 11.00 -33.75
CA THR A 754 -8.51 10.90 -34.55
C THR A 754 -8.19 9.48 -35.02
N GLY A 755 -8.86 8.46 -34.45
CA GLY A 755 -8.76 7.07 -34.89
C GLY A 755 -9.72 6.12 -34.15
N PRO A 756 -9.91 4.88 -34.63
CA PRO A 756 -10.65 3.86 -33.90
C PRO A 756 -9.81 3.42 -32.69
N THR A 757 -10.33 3.69 -31.50
CA THR A 757 -9.65 3.38 -30.24
C THR A 757 -10.03 2.00 -29.73
N GLU A 758 -9.03 1.16 -29.45
CA GLU A 758 -9.11 0.27 -28.28
C GLU A 758 -9.28 1.17 -27.05
N ARG A 759 -10.11 0.74 -26.09
CA ARG A 759 -10.75 1.56 -25.03
C ARG A 759 -9.91 2.78 -24.58
N PRO A 760 -10.50 4.00 -24.50
CA PRO A 760 -9.78 5.19 -24.07
C PRO A 760 -9.17 4.98 -22.67
N ARG A 761 -7.99 5.53 -22.42
CA ARG A 761 -7.38 5.58 -21.08
C ARG A 761 -8.34 6.35 -20.18
N ASP A 762 -8.66 7.59 -20.57
CA ASP A 762 -9.58 8.48 -19.85
C ASP A 762 -10.98 8.47 -20.49
N GLN A 763 -12.02 8.13 -19.73
CA GLN A 763 -13.40 8.50 -20.12
C GLN A 763 -13.62 10.03 -20.01
N HIS A 764 -12.78 10.72 -19.23
CA HIS A 764 -12.85 12.15 -19.01
C HIS A 764 -12.16 12.93 -20.12
N ILE A 765 -12.72 14.08 -20.49
CA ILE A 765 -12.12 14.99 -21.47
C ILE A 765 -11.20 15.96 -20.72
N ILE A 766 -9.90 15.91 -21.01
CA ILE A 766 -8.90 16.76 -20.37
C ILE A 766 -8.79 18.08 -21.12
N LYS A 767 -8.70 19.19 -20.37
CA LYS A 767 -8.43 20.53 -20.90
C LYS A 767 -7.05 20.99 -20.47
N THR A 768 -6.21 21.37 -21.43
CA THR A 768 -4.89 21.94 -21.18
C THR A 768 -4.85 23.36 -21.70
N MET A 769 -4.66 24.32 -20.79
CA MET A 769 -4.47 25.72 -21.14
C MET A 769 -3.02 25.94 -21.57
N TRP A 770 -2.83 26.46 -22.78
CA TRP A 770 -1.50 26.80 -23.29
C TRP A 770 -1.07 28.20 -22.83
N PHE A 771 -2.02 29.07 -22.55
CA PHE A 771 -1.77 30.46 -22.22
C PHE A 771 -2.52 30.87 -20.94
N HIS A 772 -1.83 31.61 -20.07
CA HIS A 772 -2.38 32.11 -18.81
C HIS A 772 -2.87 33.57 -18.92
N SER A 773 -2.44 34.29 -19.95
CA SER A 773 -2.92 35.63 -20.29
C SER A 773 -3.00 35.81 -21.82
N PHE A 774 -3.78 36.80 -22.28
CA PHE A 774 -3.79 37.15 -23.70
C PHE A 774 -2.44 37.74 -24.17
N GLU A 775 -1.63 38.28 -23.27
CA GLU A 775 -0.27 38.74 -23.57
C GLU A 775 0.64 37.55 -23.94
N GLU A 776 0.48 36.40 -23.28
CA GLU A 776 1.20 35.17 -23.68
C GLU A 776 0.73 34.63 -25.02
N ALA A 777 -0.57 34.72 -25.32
CA ALA A 777 -1.13 34.24 -26.57
C ALA A 777 -0.78 35.14 -27.77
N CYS A 778 -0.58 36.45 -27.54
CA CYS A 778 -0.46 37.44 -28.62
C CYS A 778 0.92 38.11 -28.69
N ASP A 779 1.50 38.46 -27.55
CA ASP A 779 2.55 39.48 -27.46
C ASP A 779 3.94 38.89 -27.14
N LEU A 780 4.00 37.61 -26.79
CA LEU A 780 5.24 36.94 -26.41
C LEU A 780 5.62 35.80 -27.36
N PRO A 781 6.91 35.59 -27.62
CA PRO A 781 7.36 34.44 -28.39
C PRO A 781 7.25 33.17 -27.53
N TYR A 782 6.81 32.08 -28.14
CA TYR A 782 6.71 30.76 -27.51
C TYR A 782 7.09 29.65 -28.50
N VAL A 783 7.38 28.46 -27.99
CA VAL A 783 7.68 27.29 -28.84
C VAL A 783 6.49 26.35 -28.81
N LEU A 784 5.94 26.01 -29.98
CA LEU A 784 4.95 24.95 -30.13
C LEU A 784 5.68 23.61 -30.31
N GLU A 785 5.36 22.65 -29.46
CA GLU A 785 6.02 21.34 -29.41
C GLU A 785 5.01 20.21 -29.64
N ALA A 786 5.39 19.24 -30.45
CA ALA A 786 4.65 18.01 -30.69
C ALA A 786 5.57 16.80 -30.50
N TYR A 787 5.04 15.75 -29.89
CA TYR A 787 5.74 14.55 -29.46
C TYR A 787 5.12 13.32 -30.15
N TRP A 788 5.97 12.43 -30.65
CA TRP A 788 5.60 11.33 -31.53
C TRP A 788 6.16 10.01 -30.99
N ASN A 789 5.35 8.95 -31.02
CA ASN A 789 5.81 7.60 -30.69
C ASN A 789 6.67 6.98 -31.82
N GLU A 790 7.08 5.73 -31.63
CA GLU A 790 7.87 4.97 -32.61
C GLU A 790 7.15 4.76 -33.96
N ASP A 791 5.82 4.81 -33.98
CA ASP A 791 4.98 4.67 -35.17
C ASP A 791 4.68 6.02 -35.88
N GLU A 792 5.38 7.09 -35.49
CA GLU A 792 5.15 8.48 -35.95
C GLU A 792 3.74 9.01 -35.63
N LEU A 793 3.09 8.51 -34.57
CA LEU A 793 1.78 8.95 -34.11
C LEU A 793 1.89 9.91 -32.92
N LEU A 794 1.06 10.96 -32.91
CA LEU A 794 1.09 12.03 -31.92
C LEU A 794 0.66 11.53 -30.53
N THR A 795 1.56 11.65 -29.57
CA THR A 795 1.31 11.32 -28.15
C THR A 795 1.12 12.57 -27.29
N GLY A 796 1.67 13.72 -27.71
CA GLY A 796 1.55 14.96 -26.94
C GLY A 796 1.77 16.22 -27.77
N ILE A 797 1.12 17.32 -27.38
CA ILE A 797 1.24 18.64 -28.00
C ILE A 797 1.14 19.75 -26.96
N GLY A 798 2.02 20.74 -27.02
CA GLY A 798 2.11 21.79 -25.99
C GLY A 798 2.82 23.06 -26.43
N THR A 799 2.76 24.09 -25.58
CA THR A 799 3.51 25.33 -25.73
C THR A 799 4.57 25.46 -24.62
N ALA A 800 5.75 25.95 -24.98
CA ALA A 800 6.85 26.20 -24.05
C ALA A 800 7.25 27.68 -24.02
N PHE A 801 7.40 28.21 -22.82
CA PHE A 801 7.93 29.54 -22.51
C PHE A 801 9.22 29.39 -21.70
N GLY A 802 10.36 29.31 -22.37
CA GLY A 802 11.62 28.92 -21.70
C GLY A 802 11.53 27.47 -21.21
N ASP A 803 11.74 27.25 -19.92
CA ASP A 803 11.66 25.92 -19.29
C ASP A 803 10.22 25.51 -18.90
N ASN A 804 9.27 26.44 -18.99
CA ASN A 804 7.86 26.18 -18.64
C ASN A 804 7.11 25.60 -19.84
N LEU A 805 6.98 24.27 -19.88
CA LEU A 805 6.25 23.53 -20.91
C LEU A 805 4.85 23.15 -20.42
N ARG A 806 3.84 23.51 -21.21
CA ARG A 806 2.42 23.23 -20.96
C ARG A 806 1.92 22.27 -22.05
N ILE A 807 1.85 20.99 -21.73
CA ILE A 807 1.60 19.90 -22.69
C ILE A 807 0.27 19.20 -22.42
N PHE A 808 -0.46 18.90 -23.49
CA PHE A 808 -1.55 17.94 -23.52
C PHE A 808 -1.01 16.59 -24.02
N GLY A 809 -1.24 15.51 -23.29
CA GLY A 809 -0.72 14.17 -23.63
C GLY A 809 0.65 13.88 -23.01
N ILE A 810 1.38 12.91 -23.58
CA ILE A 810 2.61 12.34 -23.00
C ILE A 810 3.82 12.72 -23.87
N LYS A 811 4.94 13.04 -23.22
CA LYS A 811 6.23 13.23 -23.89
C LYS A 811 6.75 11.90 -24.44
N ALA A 812 7.23 11.92 -25.67
CA ALA A 812 7.91 10.81 -26.32
C ALA A 812 9.34 11.22 -26.71
N GLU A 813 10.18 10.25 -27.09
CA GLU A 813 11.57 10.51 -27.49
C GLU A 813 11.66 11.38 -28.74
N THR A 814 10.78 11.16 -29.72
CA THR A 814 10.74 11.93 -30.96
C THR A 814 9.93 13.21 -30.75
N LYS A 815 10.56 14.36 -30.98
CA LYS A 815 9.96 15.68 -30.81
C LYS A 815 10.16 16.54 -32.05
N THR A 816 9.10 17.24 -32.46
CA THR A 816 9.16 18.35 -33.41
C THR A 816 8.73 19.63 -32.72
N ALA A 817 9.51 20.69 -32.86
CA ALA A 817 9.24 21.96 -32.19
C ALA A 817 9.41 23.11 -33.17
N TRP A 818 8.64 24.18 -32.96
CA TRP A 818 8.73 25.38 -33.76
C TRP A 818 8.50 26.64 -32.95
N ARG A 819 9.32 27.66 -33.19
CA ARG A 819 9.22 28.97 -32.54
C ARG A 819 8.16 29.84 -33.22
N ILE A 820 7.17 30.28 -32.45
CA ILE A 820 6.18 31.27 -32.83
C ILE A 820 6.68 32.64 -32.35
N GLU A 821 6.81 33.57 -33.27
CA GLU A 821 7.30 34.93 -32.97
C GLU A 821 6.20 35.77 -32.31
N ALA A 822 6.60 36.73 -31.49
CA ALA A 822 5.68 37.71 -30.90
C ALA A 822 4.81 38.39 -31.97
N GLY A 823 3.53 38.61 -31.67
CA GLY A 823 2.55 39.17 -32.60
C GLY A 823 1.97 38.16 -33.61
N SER A 824 2.39 36.90 -33.57
CA SER A 824 1.89 35.84 -34.47
C SER A 824 0.80 35.02 -33.78
N GLN A 825 -0.40 34.95 -34.38
CA GLN A 825 -1.53 34.18 -33.86
C GLN A 825 -1.74 32.90 -34.67
N ILE A 826 -1.97 31.77 -34.00
CA ILE A 826 -2.39 30.52 -34.64
C ILE A 826 -3.90 30.62 -34.96
N ASN A 827 -4.25 30.45 -36.23
CA ASN A 827 -5.63 30.50 -36.72
C ASN A 827 -6.20 29.12 -37.00
N SER A 828 -5.36 28.12 -37.26
CA SER A 828 -5.85 26.77 -37.56
C SER A 828 -4.78 25.71 -37.34
N LEU A 829 -5.22 24.55 -36.87
CA LEU A 829 -4.47 23.30 -36.81
C LEU A 829 -5.09 22.31 -37.79
N ILE A 830 -4.36 21.90 -38.81
CA ILE A 830 -4.79 20.91 -39.79
C ILE A 830 -4.16 19.58 -39.40
N LEU A 831 -4.97 18.66 -38.91
CA LEU A 831 -4.54 17.35 -38.45
C LEU A 831 -4.47 16.40 -39.64
N TYR A 832 -3.32 15.77 -39.89
CA TYR A 832 -3.15 14.69 -40.85
C TYR A 832 -3.25 13.35 -40.12
N LEU A 833 -4.22 12.53 -40.51
CA LEU A 833 -4.55 11.24 -39.90
C LEU A 833 -4.08 10.08 -40.79
N GLY A 834 -3.43 9.09 -40.22
CA GLY A 834 -3.00 7.89 -40.94
C GLY A 834 -2.66 6.72 -40.02
N ALA A 835 -2.40 5.57 -40.63
CA ALA A 835 -2.00 4.35 -39.93
C ALA A 835 -0.49 4.39 -39.62
N GLY A 836 -0.12 3.93 -38.42
CA GLY A 836 1.28 3.78 -38.02
C GLY A 836 2.07 2.86 -38.96
N SER A 837 3.39 3.05 -39.03
CA SER A 837 4.28 2.25 -39.87
C SER A 837 4.52 0.81 -39.38
N GLY A 838 4.14 0.50 -38.13
CA GLY A 838 4.30 -0.81 -37.51
C GLY A 838 3.26 -1.87 -37.93
N LEU A 839 3.66 -3.15 -37.85
CA LEU A 839 2.89 -4.36 -38.17
C LEU A 839 1.61 -4.60 -37.31
N ALA A 840 1.28 -3.68 -36.39
CA ALA A 840 0.02 -3.73 -35.64
C ALA A 840 -1.10 -3.13 -36.51
N GLU A 841 -1.65 -3.95 -37.40
CA GLU A 841 -2.85 -3.63 -38.17
C GLU A 841 -3.97 -3.22 -37.22
N ASN A 842 -4.21 -1.91 -37.02
CA ASN A 842 -5.51 -1.25 -36.69
C ASN A 842 -5.38 0.12 -35.99
N VAL A 843 -4.18 0.61 -35.62
CA VAL A 843 -4.04 1.89 -34.90
C VAL A 843 -3.92 3.06 -35.89
N VAL A 844 -4.92 3.95 -35.90
CA VAL A 844 -4.92 5.22 -36.65
C VAL A 844 -4.76 6.38 -35.67
N GLY A 845 -3.91 7.35 -36.00
CA GLY A 845 -3.71 8.54 -35.19
C GLY A 845 -3.28 9.74 -36.02
N ILE A 846 -2.93 10.82 -35.34
CA ILE A 846 -2.37 12.02 -35.99
C ILE A 846 -0.91 11.76 -36.33
N GLN A 847 -0.52 11.90 -37.60
CA GLN A 847 0.86 11.76 -38.10
C GLN A 847 1.54 13.11 -38.35
N GLY A 848 0.75 14.18 -38.45
CA GLY A 848 1.26 15.54 -38.55
C GLY A 848 0.22 16.61 -38.34
N ILE A 849 0.71 17.82 -38.10
CA ILE A 849 -0.09 19.00 -37.86
C ILE A 849 0.45 20.13 -38.72
N ALA A 850 -0.36 20.60 -39.67
CA ALA A 850 -0.08 21.85 -40.35
C ALA A 850 -0.72 23.03 -39.60
N VAL A 851 0.11 23.96 -39.14
CA VAL A 851 -0.27 25.15 -38.38
C VAL A 851 -0.36 26.36 -39.32
N ARG A 852 -1.51 27.04 -39.31
CA ARG A 852 -1.72 28.30 -40.04
C ARG A 852 -1.63 29.47 -39.08
N ILE A 853 -0.82 30.45 -39.44
CA ILE A 853 -0.54 31.65 -38.62
C ILE A 853 -0.96 32.89 -39.40
N ASN A 854 -1.57 33.87 -38.72
CA ASN A 854 -1.95 35.17 -39.29
C ASN A 854 -0.76 35.84 -40.01
N GLY A 855 -1.01 36.40 -41.20
CA GLY A 855 -0.03 37.15 -41.98
C GLY A 855 1.03 36.33 -42.72
N ARG A 856 1.06 35.00 -42.59
CA ARG A 856 1.97 34.11 -43.35
C ARG A 856 1.23 33.38 -44.47
N ARG A 857 1.86 33.32 -45.66
CA ARG A 857 1.34 32.57 -46.82
C ARG A 857 1.56 31.06 -46.71
N SER A 858 2.62 30.62 -46.01
CA SER A 858 3.01 29.21 -45.91
C SER A 858 2.51 28.59 -44.60
N LYS A 859 2.02 27.34 -44.67
CA LYS A 859 1.71 26.51 -43.51
C LYS A 859 3.00 25.99 -42.88
N LEU A 860 3.06 25.96 -41.55
CA LEU A 860 4.10 25.27 -40.80
C LEU A 860 3.70 23.80 -40.63
N LEU A 861 4.61 22.84 -40.77
CA LEU A 861 4.32 21.42 -40.55
C LEU A 861 5.10 20.89 -39.33
N LEU A 862 4.41 20.25 -38.39
CA LEU A 862 4.96 19.42 -37.32
C LEU A 862 4.64 17.95 -37.67
N GLY A 863 5.63 17.05 -37.60
CA GLY A 863 5.46 15.66 -38.05
C GLY A 863 5.49 15.52 -39.58
N ASN A 864 4.62 14.69 -40.15
CA ASN A 864 4.54 14.43 -41.59
C ASN A 864 3.15 14.74 -42.19
N ASP A 865 3.05 14.97 -43.50
CA ASP A 865 1.78 15.24 -44.20
C ASP A 865 1.25 14.04 -44.98
N ARG A 866 1.71 12.83 -44.65
CA ARG A 866 1.44 11.58 -45.39
C ARG A 866 0.11 10.91 -45.02
N GLY A 867 -0.65 11.50 -44.10
CA GLY A 867 -1.94 10.98 -43.66
C GLY A 867 -2.92 10.77 -44.83
N GLN A 868 -3.77 9.75 -44.73
CA GLN A 868 -4.81 9.47 -45.72
C GLN A 868 -6.00 10.44 -45.61
N GLY A 869 -6.22 11.02 -44.43
CA GLY A 869 -7.26 12.02 -44.18
C GLY A 869 -6.72 13.26 -43.47
N CYS A 870 -7.36 14.41 -43.70
CA CYS A 870 -7.04 15.66 -43.05
C CYS A 870 -8.28 16.30 -42.43
N ARG A 871 -8.10 16.95 -41.27
CA ARG A 871 -9.17 17.67 -40.58
C ARG A 871 -8.69 19.04 -40.07
N PRO A 872 -9.31 20.14 -40.50
CA PRO A 872 -8.98 21.47 -40.01
C PRO A 872 -9.74 21.79 -38.71
N LEU A 873 -9.02 22.21 -37.67
CA LEU A 873 -9.54 22.89 -36.49
C LEU A 873 -9.22 24.38 -36.65
N THR A 874 -10.22 25.22 -36.90
CA THR A 874 -10.02 26.65 -37.22
C THR A 874 -10.52 27.55 -36.10
N VAL A 875 -9.68 28.43 -35.58
CA VAL A 875 -10.08 29.39 -34.54
C VAL A 875 -11.13 30.35 -35.09
N SER A 876 -12.18 30.64 -34.31
CA SER A 876 -13.25 31.55 -34.70
C SER A 876 -12.71 32.96 -35.01
N PRO A 877 -13.31 33.72 -35.95
CA PRO A 877 -12.75 34.99 -36.42
C PRO A 877 -12.46 36.04 -35.34
N SER A 878 -13.21 36.04 -34.22
CA SER A 878 -13.05 36.97 -33.09
C SER A 878 -12.39 36.33 -31.87
N ALA A 879 -11.92 35.08 -31.96
CA ALA A 879 -11.37 34.33 -30.83
C ALA A 879 -9.86 34.10 -30.96
N PHE A 880 -9.25 33.75 -29.84
CA PHE A 880 -7.85 33.33 -29.73
C PHE A 880 -7.77 31.87 -29.32
N LEU A 881 -6.79 31.14 -29.88
CA LEU A 881 -6.43 29.81 -29.39
C LEU A 881 -5.80 29.97 -28.00
N VAL A 882 -6.47 29.45 -26.97
CA VAL A 882 -6.01 29.54 -25.58
C VAL A 882 -5.48 28.20 -25.03
N GLY A 883 -5.78 27.10 -25.71
CA GLY A 883 -5.35 25.76 -25.29
C GLY A 883 -5.94 24.65 -26.15
N ILE A 884 -5.88 23.43 -25.63
CA ILE A 884 -6.37 22.21 -26.27
C ILE A 884 -7.26 21.44 -25.30
N GLN A 885 -8.25 20.74 -25.85
CA GLN A 885 -9.11 19.81 -25.12
C GLN A 885 -9.11 18.47 -25.85
N GLY A 886 -8.98 17.34 -25.15
CA GLY A 886 -8.91 16.05 -25.83
C GLY A 886 -8.94 14.83 -24.91
N GLN A 887 -8.70 13.67 -25.52
CA GLN A 887 -8.59 12.37 -24.87
C GLN A 887 -7.39 11.59 -25.43
N THR A 888 -6.83 10.68 -24.64
CA THR A 888 -5.76 9.75 -25.05
C THR A 888 -6.22 8.29 -24.94
N SER A 889 -5.71 7.40 -25.79
CA SER A 889 -5.91 5.96 -25.69
C SER A 889 -4.93 5.31 -24.72
N GLU A 890 -5.16 4.05 -24.32
CA GLU A 890 -4.29 3.31 -23.39
C GLU A 890 -2.81 3.31 -23.80
N ASN A 891 -2.54 3.24 -25.10
CA ASN A 891 -1.19 3.31 -25.69
C ASN A 891 -0.59 4.73 -25.77
N GLY A 892 -1.21 5.73 -25.15
CA GLY A 892 -0.71 7.11 -25.08
C GLY A 892 -0.94 7.97 -26.33
N ILE A 893 -1.60 7.43 -27.37
CA ILE A 893 -1.91 8.16 -28.60
C ILE A 893 -3.12 9.07 -28.37
N ILE A 894 -3.10 10.28 -28.95
CA ILE A 894 -4.24 11.20 -28.88
C ILE A 894 -5.40 10.62 -29.70
N SER A 895 -6.52 10.31 -29.02
CA SER A 895 -7.71 9.68 -29.58
C SER A 895 -8.85 10.65 -29.91
N ARG A 896 -8.90 11.79 -29.20
CA ARG A 896 -9.73 12.94 -29.54
C ARG A 896 -8.97 14.23 -29.32
N LEU A 897 -9.20 15.22 -30.18
CA LEU A 897 -8.56 16.53 -30.08
C LEU A 897 -9.53 17.64 -30.45
N GLY A 898 -9.45 18.77 -29.76
CA GLY A 898 -10.21 19.98 -30.01
C GLY A 898 -9.39 21.19 -29.55
N ILE A 899 -9.67 22.34 -30.15
CA ILE A 899 -9.04 23.61 -29.77
C ILE A 899 -9.91 24.35 -28.75
N LEU A 900 -9.27 24.94 -27.73
CA LEU A 900 -9.93 25.83 -26.79
C LEU A 900 -9.79 27.28 -27.28
N GLU A 901 -10.90 27.98 -27.39
CA GLU A 901 -11.00 29.33 -27.93
C GLU A 901 -11.55 30.32 -26.88
N SER A 902 -11.07 31.57 -26.86
CA SER A 902 -11.56 32.63 -25.97
C SER A 902 -11.46 34.04 -26.57
N THR A 903 -12.35 34.96 -26.17
CA THR A 903 -12.35 36.38 -26.57
C THR A 903 -11.63 37.29 -25.58
N LYS A 904 -11.03 38.38 -26.08
CA LYS A 904 -10.20 39.31 -25.28
C LYS A 904 -11.04 40.22 -24.36
N SER A 905 -12.26 40.60 -24.76
CA SER A 905 -13.16 41.48 -23.99
C SER A 905 -14.41 40.76 -23.46
N GLU A 906 -14.97 41.22 -22.33
CA GLU A 906 -16.27 40.74 -21.78
C GLU A 906 -17.48 41.18 -22.60
N GLU A 907 -17.35 42.30 -23.31
CA GLU A 907 -18.43 42.86 -24.13
C GLU A 907 -18.55 42.16 -25.49
N GLU A 908 -17.53 41.39 -25.88
CA GLU A 908 -17.51 40.58 -27.09
C GLU A 908 -18.14 39.22 -26.81
N SER A 909 -19.43 39.06 -27.15
CA SER A 909 -20.06 37.75 -27.13
C SER A 909 -19.41 36.85 -28.19
N LEU A 910 -18.97 35.67 -27.76
CA LEU A 910 -18.68 34.57 -28.69
C LEU A 910 -19.99 34.25 -29.40
N SER A 911 -20.06 34.49 -30.70
CA SER A 911 -21.16 33.96 -31.51
C SER A 911 -21.02 32.44 -31.52
N ILE A 912 -21.80 31.75 -30.70
CA ILE A 912 -21.90 30.28 -30.70
C ILE A 912 -22.71 29.88 -31.95
N GLU A 913 -22.21 30.23 -33.13
CA GLU A 913 -22.78 29.75 -34.37
C GLU A 913 -22.34 28.30 -34.58
N PRO A 914 -23.23 27.44 -35.11
CA PRO A 914 -22.87 26.09 -35.48
C PRO A 914 -21.67 26.11 -36.44
N ARG A 915 -20.60 25.37 -36.10
CA ARG A 915 -19.43 25.29 -36.98
C ARG A 915 -19.84 24.89 -38.40
N PRO A 916 -19.29 25.55 -39.44
CA PRO A 916 -19.55 25.18 -40.83
C PRO A 916 -19.31 23.69 -41.05
N LEU A 917 -20.17 23.03 -41.82
CA LEU A 917 -20.06 21.59 -42.06
C LEU A 917 -18.66 21.20 -42.58
N ARG A 918 -18.03 22.04 -43.39
CA ARG A 918 -16.66 21.84 -43.91
C ARG A 918 -15.58 21.62 -42.84
N GLU A 919 -15.76 22.12 -41.62
CA GLU A 919 -14.82 21.93 -40.52
C GLU A 919 -15.07 20.63 -39.74
N LYS A 920 -16.28 20.05 -39.86
CA LYS A 920 -16.68 18.83 -39.17
C LYS A 920 -16.31 17.55 -39.94
N LEU A 921 -16.15 17.65 -41.28
CA LEU A 921 -15.86 16.51 -42.13
C LEU A 921 -14.38 16.10 -42.06
N LEU A 922 -14.08 14.80 -42.11
CA LEU A 922 -12.73 14.30 -42.37
C LEU A 922 -12.52 14.25 -43.88
N TRP A 923 -11.55 14.99 -44.41
CA TRP A 923 -11.32 15.14 -45.85
C TRP A 923 -10.22 14.20 -46.35
N ALA A 924 -10.39 13.62 -47.53
CA ALA A 924 -9.28 12.95 -48.22
C ALA A 924 -8.15 13.95 -48.52
N CYS A 925 -6.89 13.60 -48.24
CA CYS A 925 -5.71 14.48 -48.39
C CYS A 925 -5.33 14.86 -49.84
N SER A 926 -6.20 14.62 -50.83
CA SER A 926 -5.94 14.93 -52.25
C SER A 926 -5.91 16.43 -52.56
N TRP A 927 -5.32 16.80 -53.71
CA TRP A 927 -4.84 18.15 -54.10
C TRP A 927 -5.89 19.29 -54.18
N SER A 928 -7.15 19.06 -53.84
CA SER A 928 -8.21 20.07 -53.89
C SER A 928 -9.07 20.04 -52.62
N ALA A 929 -8.49 20.46 -51.52
CA ALA A 929 -9.16 20.55 -50.22
C ALA A 929 -10.32 21.55 -50.27
N THR A 930 -11.56 21.05 -50.43
CA THR A 930 -12.76 21.90 -50.49
C THR A 930 -12.96 22.77 -49.25
N TRP A 931 -12.40 22.38 -48.10
CA TRP A 931 -12.39 23.19 -46.88
C TRP A 931 -11.56 24.48 -46.98
N GLU A 932 -10.65 24.62 -47.96
CA GLU A 932 -9.87 25.85 -48.17
C GLU A 932 -10.68 26.96 -48.86
N HIS A 933 -11.80 26.62 -49.51
CA HIS A 933 -12.65 27.57 -50.20
C HIS A 933 -13.74 28.11 -49.26
N GLN A 934 -13.44 29.20 -48.54
CA GLN A 934 -14.35 29.79 -47.55
C GLN A 934 -15.70 30.26 -48.11
N SER A 935 -15.75 30.57 -49.41
CA SER A 935 -16.95 31.00 -50.14
C SER A 935 -17.89 29.84 -50.52
N THR A 936 -17.44 28.59 -50.41
CA THR A 936 -18.26 27.42 -50.75
C THR A 936 -19.10 26.97 -49.55
N THR A 937 -20.41 26.84 -49.79
CA THR A 937 -21.37 26.31 -48.82
C THR A 937 -21.61 24.82 -49.10
N ILE A 938 -21.69 24.02 -48.03
CA ILE A 938 -21.94 22.58 -48.08
C ILE A 938 -23.30 22.29 -47.45
N VAL A 939 -24.19 21.64 -48.21
CA VAL A 939 -25.53 21.27 -47.75
C VAL A 939 -25.69 19.75 -47.83
N THR A 940 -25.91 19.11 -46.69
CA THR A 940 -26.15 17.65 -46.65
C THR A 940 -27.44 17.30 -47.37
N LEU A 941 -27.34 16.43 -48.37
CA LEU A 941 -28.48 15.88 -49.11
C LEU A 941 -28.88 14.50 -48.59
N PHE A 942 -27.96 13.72 -48.04
CA PHE A 942 -28.27 12.43 -47.43
C PHE A 942 -27.19 12.05 -46.38
N PRO A 943 -27.56 11.59 -45.18
CA PRO A 943 -28.93 11.38 -44.68
C PRO A 943 -29.71 12.68 -44.38
N THR A 944 -31.03 12.57 -44.28
CA THR A 944 -32.00 13.68 -44.09
C THR A 944 -31.92 14.31 -42.70
N GLU A 945 -31.70 13.47 -41.70
CA GLU A 945 -31.44 13.86 -40.31
C GLU A 945 -29.96 13.60 -40.04
N CYS A 946 -29.20 14.67 -39.84
CA CYS A 946 -27.86 14.53 -39.28
C CYS A 946 -28.07 14.09 -37.83
N HIS A 947 -28.03 12.78 -37.55
CA HIS A 947 -28.23 12.27 -36.21
C HIS A 947 -27.31 13.03 -35.24
N THR A 948 -27.92 13.64 -34.24
CA THR A 948 -27.27 14.43 -33.18
C THR A 948 -26.41 13.57 -32.24
N THR A 949 -26.22 12.28 -32.55
CA THR A 949 -25.25 11.39 -31.89
C THR A 949 -23.86 11.59 -32.50
N PRO A 950 -22.92 12.28 -31.82
CA PRO A 950 -21.65 12.72 -32.42
C PRO A 950 -20.59 11.61 -32.61
N LEU A 951 -20.92 10.34 -32.35
CA LEU A 951 -19.91 9.33 -32.01
C LEU A 951 -19.47 8.39 -33.15
N GLU A 952 -20.25 8.23 -34.23
CA GLU A 952 -19.93 7.25 -35.29
C GLU A 952 -19.56 7.86 -36.66
N ASP A 953 -20.00 9.08 -36.98
CA ASP A 953 -19.73 9.71 -38.29
C ASP A 953 -18.36 10.39 -38.41
N ASP A 954 -17.67 10.54 -37.27
CA ASP A 954 -16.47 11.37 -37.13
C ASP A 954 -15.22 10.80 -37.83
N LEU A 955 -15.23 9.53 -38.25
CA LEU A 955 -14.09 8.88 -38.91
C LEU A 955 -14.32 8.62 -40.42
N ARG A 956 -15.47 9.05 -40.98
CA ARG A 956 -15.76 8.81 -42.40
C ARG A 956 -14.97 9.76 -43.29
N LEU A 957 -14.22 9.20 -44.23
CA LEU A 957 -13.44 9.96 -45.20
C LEU A 957 -14.34 10.52 -46.30
N TYR A 958 -14.41 11.84 -46.42
CA TYR A 958 -15.14 12.57 -47.44
C TYR A 958 -14.24 12.96 -48.61
N GLU A 959 -14.73 12.71 -49.80
CA GLU A 959 -14.12 13.09 -51.06
C GLU A 959 -14.96 14.19 -51.72
N SER A 960 -14.29 15.21 -52.26
CA SER A 960 -14.97 16.31 -52.95
C SER A 960 -14.78 16.24 -54.46
N LEU A 961 -15.88 16.29 -55.19
CA LEU A 961 -15.90 16.40 -56.64
C LEU A 961 -16.40 17.78 -57.04
N ARG A 962 -15.47 18.68 -57.37
CA ARG A 962 -15.80 20.03 -57.80
C ARG A 962 -15.71 20.17 -59.32
N TRP A 963 -16.85 20.45 -59.98
CA TRP A 963 -16.89 20.67 -61.43
C TRP A 963 -16.71 22.13 -61.84
N ALA A 964 -16.90 23.12 -60.97
CA ALA A 964 -16.69 24.52 -61.33
C ALA A 964 -15.98 25.32 -60.23
N ALA A 965 -14.90 26.01 -60.61
CA ALA A 965 -14.24 27.01 -59.75
C ALA A 965 -14.56 28.46 -60.16
N SER A 966 -15.09 28.65 -61.38
CA SER A 966 -15.54 29.94 -61.93
C SER A 966 -16.55 29.68 -63.04
N LYS A 967 -17.26 30.73 -63.49
CA LYS A 967 -18.20 30.63 -64.62
C LYS A 967 -17.53 30.11 -65.90
N LYS A 968 -16.29 30.54 -66.17
CA LYS A 968 -15.51 30.07 -67.33
C LYS A 968 -15.22 28.57 -67.31
N VAL A 969 -15.05 27.97 -66.12
CA VAL A 969 -14.85 26.52 -66.00
C VAL A 969 -16.19 25.79 -66.15
N MET A 970 -17.28 26.39 -65.68
CA MET A 970 -18.63 25.87 -65.84
C MET A 970 -19.05 25.78 -67.32
N GLU A 971 -18.67 26.76 -68.13
CA GLU A 971 -18.90 26.77 -69.59
C GLU A 971 -18.22 25.60 -70.32
N LYS A 972 -17.18 25.01 -69.72
CA LYS A 972 -16.47 23.85 -70.30
C LYS A 972 -17.07 22.52 -69.89
N LEU A 973 -17.99 22.48 -68.93
CA LEU A 973 -18.53 21.22 -68.41
C LEU A 973 -19.33 20.51 -69.50
N TYR A 974 -18.86 19.31 -69.89
CA TYR A 974 -19.44 18.55 -70.99
C TYR A 974 -20.19 17.31 -70.52
N GLN A 975 -19.69 16.62 -69.50
CA GLN A 975 -20.26 15.35 -69.09
C GLN A 975 -20.03 15.07 -67.60
N ILE A 976 -21.09 14.64 -66.92
CA ILE A 976 -21.02 14.04 -65.58
C ILE A 976 -21.40 12.57 -65.73
N SER A 977 -20.56 11.68 -65.22
CA SER A 977 -20.75 10.24 -65.31
C SER A 977 -20.72 9.62 -63.92
N ALA A 978 -21.54 8.59 -63.69
CA ALA A 978 -21.52 7.80 -62.47
C ALA A 978 -21.22 6.33 -62.81
N HIS A 979 -20.34 5.70 -62.04
CA HIS A 979 -20.10 4.27 -62.09
C HIS A 979 -21.16 3.58 -61.22
N ILE A 980 -21.95 2.70 -61.85
CA ILE A 980 -23.07 2.02 -61.18
C ILE A 980 -22.79 0.51 -61.22
N SER A 981 -22.78 -0.11 -60.05
CA SER A 981 -22.66 -1.57 -59.93
C SER A 981 -23.86 -2.31 -60.57
N PRO A 982 -23.73 -3.61 -60.88
CA PRO A 982 -24.85 -4.43 -61.35
C PRO A 982 -26.10 -4.39 -60.44
N ASP A 983 -25.91 -4.18 -59.13
CA ASP A 983 -26.98 -4.08 -58.14
C ASP A 983 -27.61 -2.67 -58.06
N GLY A 984 -27.21 -1.74 -58.94
CA GLY A 984 -27.75 -0.38 -58.99
C GLY A 984 -27.12 0.59 -57.99
N LEU A 985 -26.07 0.20 -57.27
CA LEU A 985 -25.37 1.06 -56.31
C LEU A 985 -24.36 1.99 -56.99
N ILE A 986 -24.25 3.22 -56.50
CA ILE A 986 -23.33 4.24 -57.04
C ILE A 986 -21.94 4.08 -56.40
N LEU A 987 -20.92 3.81 -57.22
CA LEU A 987 -19.54 3.53 -56.79
C LEU A 987 -18.59 4.72 -56.94
N GLY A 988 -18.96 5.72 -57.74
CA GLY A 988 -18.14 6.90 -57.96
C GLY A 988 -18.70 7.82 -59.04
N PHE A 989 -18.12 9.02 -59.13
CA PHE A 989 -18.46 10.03 -60.12
C PHE A 989 -17.22 10.52 -60.86
N ARG A 990 -17.37 10.80 -62.15
CA ARG A 990 -16.34 11.33 -63.05
C ARG A 990 -16.87 12.52 -63.84
N ILE A 991 -16.10 13.60 -63.90
CA ILE A 991 -16.41 14.79 -64.70
C ILE A 991 -15.48 14.87 -65.90
N GLU A 992 -16.05 15.25 -67.04
CA GLU A 992 -15.30 15.59 -68.25
C GLU A 992 -15.65 17.00 -68.75
N TYR A 993 -14.63 17.68 -69.24
CA TYR A 993 -14.70 19.02 -69.81
C TYR A 993 -14.43 18.98 -71.32
N VAL A 994 -14.95 19.96 -72.05
CA VAL A 994 -14.53 20.26 -73.43
C VAL A 994 -13.03 20.59 -73.39
N ARG A 995 -12.19 19.63 -73.83
CA ARG A 995 -10.75 19.61 -73.52
C ARG A 995 -9.98 20.76 -74.17
N ASN A 996 -9.08 21.35 -73.37
CA ASN A 996 -7.70 21.60 -73.80
C ASN A 996 -6.83 20.41 -73.36
N TYR A 997 -5.74 20.10 -74.08
CA TYR A 997 -4.91 18.88 -73.91
C TYR A 997 -4.37 18.63 -72.47
N TRP A 998 -4.39 19.62 -71.57
CA TRP A 998 -3.76 19.59 -70.25
C TRP A 998 -4.71 19.54 -69.05
N GLU A 999 -6.04 19.58 -69.22
CA GLU A 999 -6.96 19.56 -68.06
C GLU A 999 -7.18 18.11 -67.57
N PRO A 1000 -6.81 17.77 -66.32
CA PRO A 1000 -6.97 16.41 -65.79
C PRO A 1000 -8.45 16.08 -65.53
N LYS A 1001 -8.84 14.83 -65.79
CA LYS A 1001 -10.16 14.31 -65.38
C LYS A 1001 -10.28 14.38 -63.86
N ARG A 1002 -11.44 14.77 -63.35
CA ARG A 1002 -11.74 14.82 -61.91
C ARG A 1002 -12.73 13.72 -61.56
N TYR A 1003 -12.46 13.01 -60.48
CA TYR A 1003 -13.30 11.90 -60.03
C TYR A 1003 -13.28 11.78 -58.50
N VAL A 1004 -14.30 11.09 -57.97
CA VAL A 1004 -14.39 10.64 -56.57
C VAL A 1004 -14.95 9.22 -56.57
N GLY A 1005 -14.63 8.44 -55.55
CA GLY A 1005 -14.94 7.02 -55.48
C GLY A 1005 -13.84 6.14 -56.09
N ASP A 1006 -14.21 4.97 -56.61
CA ASP A 1006 -13.26 3.95 -57.09
C ASP A 1006 -12.18 4.54 -58.02
N ALA A 1007 -10.92 4.35 -57.63
CA ALA A 1007 -9.74 4.83 -58.35
C ALA A 1007 -9.19 3.80 -59.35
N GLY A 1008 -9.90 2.68 -59.58
CA GLY A 1008 -9.54 1.61 -60.50
C GLY A 1008 -9.84 1.88 -61.99
N ASP A 1009 -9.77 0.81 -62.79
CA ASP A 1009 -10.14 0.82 -64.21
C ASP A 1009 -11.64 1.08 -64.36
N TRP A 1010 -12.01 2.29 -64.80
CA TRP A 1010 -13.41 2.69 -65.00
C TRP A 1010 -14.01 1.92 -66.19
N PRO A 1011 -14.96 1.00 -65.97
CA PRO A 1011 -15.56 0.22 -67.05
C PRO A 1011 -16.53 1.12 -67.81
N GLU A 1012 -16.13 1.62 -68.98
CA GLU A 1012 -16.94 2.55 -69.79
C GLU A 1012 -18.32 1.98 -70.16
N ASN A 1013 -18.50 0.66 -70.12
CA ASN A 1013 -19.75 -0.05 -70.35
C ASN A 1013 -20.72 -0.05 -69.15
N GLU A 1014 -20.26 0.28 -67.95
CA GLU A 1014 -21.06 0.30 -66.69
C GLU A 1014 -21.25 1.72 -66.17
N MET A 1015 -20.94 2.71 -67.00
CA MET A 1015 -21.07 4.13 -66.72
C MET A 1015 -22.42 4.65 -67.23
N LYS A 1016 -23.11 5.41 -66.38
CA LYS A 1016 -24.28 6.20 -66.79
C LYS A 1016 -23.85 7.65 -66.91
N HIS A 1017 -24.35 8.35 -67.94
CA HIS A 1017 -23.87 9.68 -68.30
C HIS A 1017 -24.99 10.72 -68.35
N LEU A 1018 -24.65 11.94 -68.00
CA LEU A 1018 -25.40 13.16 -68.30
C LEU A 1018 -24.49 14.08 -69.11
N THR A 1019 -24.86 14.30 -70.37
CA THR A 1019 -24.23 15.28 -71.25
C THR A 1019 -24.81 16.66 -71.01
N LEU A 1020 -23.95 17.67 -70.97
CA LEU A 1020 -24.27 19.06 -70.70
C LEU A 1020 -23.68 19.94 -71.80
N ASP A 1021 -24.44 20.92 -72.26
CA ASP A 1021 -23.95 21.98 -73.15
C ASP A 1021 -23.59 23.23 -72.33
N GLY A 1022 -22.48 23.13 -71.59
CA GLY A 1022 -21.97 24.23 -70.75
C GLY A 1022 -21.70 25.50 -71.55
N ALA A 1023 -21.25 25.38 -72.81
CA ALA A 1023 -20.95 26.52 -73.68
C ALA A 1023 -22.20 27.33 -74.03
N ALA A 1024 -23.35 26.67 -74.17
CA ALA A 1024 -24.65 27.31 -74.32
C ALA A 1024 -25.35 27.58 -72.97
N GLY A 1025 -24.61 27.65 -71.87
CA GLY A 1025 -25.10 28.03 -70.55
C GLY A 1025 -25.94 26.97 -69.84
N GLU A 1026 -25.83 25.69 -70.21
CA GLU A 1026 -26.48 24.61 -69.48
C GLU A 1026 -25.76 24.31 -68.16
N ILE A 1027 -26.50 24.34 -67.05
CA ILE A 1027 -25.96 24.17 -65.70
C ILE A 1027 -26.85 23.25 -64.87
N ILE A 1028 -26.24 22.58 -63.88
CA ILE A 1028 -26.99 21.84 -62.85
C ILE A 1028 -27.67 22.85 -61.92
N THR A 1029 -28.99 22.75 -61.81
CA THR A 1029 -29.81 23.62 -60.95
C THR A 1029 -30.28 22.90 -59.69
N GLU A 1030 -30.48 21.58 -59.74
CA GLU A 1030 -30.99 20.81 -58.60
C GLU A 1030 -30.34 19.44 -58.51
N ILE A 1031 -30.16 18.98 -57.27
CA ILE A 1031 -29.75 17.61 -56.94
C ILE A 1031 -30.84 16.99 -56.08
N GLY A 1032 -31.39 15.86 -56.52
CA GLY A 1032 -32.38 15.08 -55.82
C GLY A 1032 -31.81 13.79 -55.25
N VAL A 1033 -32.31 13.38 -54.09
CA VAL A 1033 -32.12 12.03 -53.54
C VAL A 1033 -33.47 11.37 -53.30
N ASN A 1034 -33.55 10.04 -53.41
CA ASN A 1034 -34.75 9.28 -53.07
C ASN A 1034 -35.02 9.39 -51.55
N ALA A 1035 -36.29 9.50 -51.14
CA ALA A 1035 -36.74 9.44 -49.74
C ALA A 1035 -36.72 8.00 -49.15
N SER A 1036 -35.66 7.24 -49.44
CA SER A 1036 -35.40 5.89 -48.91
C SER A 1036 -34.55 5.97 -47.63
N GLU A 1037 -34.50 4.88 -46.85
CA GLU A 1037 -33.57 4.73 -45.71
C GLU A 1037 -32.11 4.58 -46.18
N THR A 1038 -31.89 4.28 -47.47
CA THR A 1038 -30.58 4.13 -48.11
C THR A 1038 -30.42 5.07 -49.31
N LEU A 1039 -29.17 5.39 -49.68
CA LEU A 1039 -28.87 6.28 -50.80
C LEU A 1039 -28.91 5.50 -52.13
N ASP A 1040 -30.12 5.13 -52.55
CA ASP A 1040 -30.31 4.22 -53.68
C ASP A 1040 -30.23 4.92 -55.04
N GLY A 1041 -30.50 6.23 -55.09
CA GLY A 1041 -30.47 7.00 -56.33
C GLY A 1041 -30.24 8.51 -56.14
N ILE A 1042 -29.53 9.12 -57.11
CA ILE A 1042 -29.32 10.56 -57.23
C ILE A 1042 -29.90 11.06 -58.53
N MET A 1043 -30.72 12.10 -58.48
CA MET A 1043 -31.19 12.83 -59.66
C MET A 1043 -30.41 14.14 -59.83
N LEU A 1044 -29.91 14.43 -61.03
CA LEU A 1044 -29.42 15.77 -61.39
C LEU A 1044 -30.38 16.40 -62.39
N ARG A 1045 -30.74 17.66 -62.19
CA ARG A 1045 -31.58 18.45 -63.10
C ARG A 1045 -30.86 19.71 -63.57
N THR A 1046 -31.10 20.09 -64.82
CA THR A 1046 -30.51 21.27 -65.46
C THR A 1046 -31.49 22.42 -65.63
N ASN A 1047 -30.98 23.62 -65.93
CA ASN A 1047 -31.80 24.78 -66.33
C ASN A 1047 -32.50 24.63 -67.69
N LYS A 1048 -32.08 23.67 -68.54
CA LYS A 1048 -32.73 23.36 -69.83
C LYS A 1048 -33.79 22.26 -69.74
N GLY A 1049 -34.08 21.77 -68.54
CA GLY A 1049 -35.08 20.72 -68.31
C GLY A 1049 -34.56 19.29 -68.52
N ASN A 1050 -33.30 19.12 -68.92
CA ASN A 1050 -32.63 17.82 -68.95
C ASN A 1050 -32.41 17.30 -67.53
N PHE A 1051 -32.56 15.99 -67.32
CA PHE A 1051 -32.27 15.34 -66.06
C PHE A 1051 -31.69 13.94 -66.27
N VAL A 1052 -31.02 13.42 -65.25
CA VAL A 1052 -30.56 12.02 -65.17
C VAL A 1052 -30.85 11.49 -63.78
N ILE A 1053 -31.15 10.20 -63.68
CA ILE A 1053 -31.13 9.47 -62.41
C ILE A 1053 -29.93 8.52 -62.45
N PHE A 1054 -29.00 8.66 -61.52
CA PHE A 1054 -27.94 7.71 -61.25
C PHE A 1054 -28.38 6.77 -60.13
N GLY A 1055 -28.06 5.47 -60.24
CA GLY A 1055 -28.55 4.44 -59.32
C GLY A 1055 -29.97 3.96 -59.62
N GLN A 1056 -30.70 3.56 -58.59
CA GLN A 1056 -32.08 3.06 -58.63
C GLN A 1056 -33.11 4.21 -58.57
N GLY A 1057 -34.29 3.97 -59.15
CA GLY A 1057 -35.45 4.86 -59.07
C GLY A 1057 -36.04 5.30 -60.41
N GLU A 1058 -37.35 5.59 -60.41
CA GLU A 1058 -38.13 6.01 -61.58
C GLU A 1058 -38.85 7.35 -61.35
N LEU A 1059 -39.15 8.06 -62.45
CA LEU A 1059 -39.84 9.34 -62.38
C LEU A 1059 -41.34 9.13 -62.11
N GLY A 1060 -41.84 9.64 -60.98
CA GLY A 1060 -43.27 9.70 -60.67
C GLY A 1060 -43.83 8.59 -59.76
N THR A 1061 -43.04 7.55 -59.46
CA THR A 1061 -43.39 6.48 -58.51
C THR A 1061 -42.77 6.67 -57.13
N GLU A 1062 -41.63 7.35 -57.05
CA GLU A 1062 -40.87 7.56 -55.81
C GLU A 1062 -40.88 9.03 -55.36
N ASN A 1063 -40.85 9.25 -54.04
CA ASN A 1063 -40.73 10.58 -53.45
C ASN A 1063 -39.26 11.05 -53.55
N TRP A 1064 -38.97 11.91 -54.53
CA TRP A 1064 -37.66 12.56 -54.67
C TRP A 1064 -37.59 13.85 -53.87
N ARG A 1065 -36.56 14.00 -53.03
CA ARG A 1065 -36.26 15.24 -52.32
C ARG A 1065 -35.24 16.06 -53.10
N MET A 1066 -35.71 17.08 -53.82
CA MET A 1066 -34.87 17.98 -54.60
C MET A 1066 -34.29 19.10 -53.75
N ALA A 1067 -32.99 19.34 -53.86
CA ALA A 1067 -32.31 20.49 -53.27
C ALA A 1067 -31.83 21.46 -54.36
N ARG A 1068 -32.04 22.75 -54.11
CA ARG A 1068 -31.65 23.86 -55.00
C ARG A 1068 -30.81 24.86 -54.20
N PRO A 1069 -29.75 25.45 -54.77
CA PRO A 1069 -29.01 26.52 -54.11
C PRO A 1069 -29.86 27.81 -54.00
N PRO A 1070 -29.51 28.73 -53.09
CA PRO A 1070 -30.14 30.05 -53.00
C PRO A 1070 -30.04 30.86 -54.30
N GLU A 1071 -30.93 31.83 -54.46
CA GLU A 1071 -30.93 32.70 -55.66
C GLU A 1071 -29.60 33.46 -55.79
N GLY A 1072 -28.98 33.36 -56.97
CA GLY A 1072 -27.67 33.97 -57.26
C GLY A 1072 -26.46 33.07 -57.00
N GLU A 1073 -26.66 31.84 -56.49
CA GLU A 1073 -25.62 30.83 -56.31
C GLU A 1073 -25.77 29.66 -57.29
N PHE A 1074 -24.65 29.00 -57.58
CA PHE A 1074 -24.59 27.89 -58.54
C PHE A 1074 -24.17 26.60 -57.85
N VAL A 1075 -24.67 25.47 -58.32
CA VAL A 1075 -24.16 24.15 -57.89
C VAL A 1075 -22.80 23.93 -58.54
N VAL A 1076 -21.76 23.86 -57.71
CA VAL A 1076 -20.35 23.79 -58.15
C VAL A 1076 -19.72 22.41 -57.98
N GLY A 1077 -20.40 21.48 -57.30
CA GLY A 1077 -19.92 20.13 -57.08
C GLY A 1077 -20.74 19.34 -56.07
N ILE A 1078 -20.19 18.18 -55.70
CA ILE A 1078 -20.70 17.32 -54.63
C ILE A 1078 -19.58 16.91 -53.67
N VAL A 1079 -19.95 16.53 -52.46
CA VAL A 1079 -19.10 15.89 -51.47
C VAL A 1079 -19.76 14.58 -51.07
N ALA A 1080 -18.99 13.49 -51.07
CA ALA A 1080 -19.52 12.15 -50.82
C ALA A 1080 -18.55 11.33 -49.96
N SER A 1081 -19.09 10.36 -49.23
CA SER A 1081 -18.31 9.29 -48.60
C SER A 1081 -18.78 7.92 -49.09
N PHE A 1082 -17.87 6.96 -49.09
CA PHE A 1082 -18.06 5.61 -49.63
C PHE A 1082 -17.87 4.57 -48.51
N GLY A 1083 -18.70 3.52 -48.49
CA GLY A 1083 -18.71 2.52 -47.43
C GLY A 1083 -17.59 1.49 -47.54
N MET A 1084 -17.26 0.82 -46.44
CA MET A 1084 -16.33 -0.32 -46.41
C MET A 1084 -17.11 -1.63 -46.54
N GLY A 1085 -16.67 -2.52 -47.43
CA GLY A 1085 -17.30 -3.81 -47.62
C GLY A 1085 -16.88 -4.88 -46.63
N LYS A 1086 -17.83 -5.72 -46.19
CA LYS A 1086 -17.58 -6.88 -45.32
C LYS A 1086 -16.59 -7.93 -45.86
N GLU A 1087 -16.20 -7.87 -47.13
CA GLU A 1087 -15.18 -8.74 -47.73
C GLU A 1087 -14.29 -7.89 -48.66
N SER A 1088 -12.98 -7.86 -48.36
CA SER A 1088 -11.83 -7.31 -49.12
C SER A 1088 -11.95 -5.93 -49.82
N GLN A 1089 -11.17 -4.96 -49.33
CA GLN A 1089 -10.46 -3.82 -49.97
C GLN A 1089 -10.99 -3.06 -51.23
N ALA A 1090 -12.17 -3.33 -51.78
CA ALA A 1090 -12.82 -2.46 -52.77
C ALA A 1090 -13.83 -1.54 -52.06
N LYS A 1091 -13.72 -0.21 -52.27
CA LYS A 1091 -14.68 0.76 -51.73
C LYS A 1091 -16.10 0.38 -52.18
N LYS A 1092 -17.01 0.18 -51.23
CA LYS A 1092 -18.43 -0.09 -51.49
C LYS A 1092 -19.22 1.22 -51.58
N SER A 1093 -20.40 1.11 -52.17
CA SER A 1093 -21.39 2.15 -52.48
C SER A 1093 -21.33 3.44 -51.67
N MET A 1094 -21.59 4.56 -52.33
CA MET A 1094 -21.74 5.86 -51.72
C MET A 1094 -22.82 5.83 -50.60
N VAL A 1095 -22.47 6.37 -49.43
CA VAL A 1095 -23.29 6.31 -48.21
C VAL A 1095 -23.80 7.69 -47.80
N THR A 1096 -23.05 8.75 -48.12
CA THR A 1096 -23.46 10.13 -47.84
C THR A 1096 -23.26 10.99 -49.07
N LEU A 1097 -24.10 12.02 -49.19
CA LEU A 1097 -24.03 13.00 -50.28
C LEU A 1097 -24.34 14.40 -49.73
N ALA A 1098 -23.54 15.36 -50.14
CA ALA A 1098 -23.77 16.78 -49.91
C ALA A 1098 -23.55 17.59 -51.19
N MET A 1099 -24.33 18.65 -51.34
CA MET A 1099 -24.22 19.62 -52.44
C MET A 1099 -23.20 20.69 -52.08
N LEU A 1100 -22.33 21.02 -53.04
CA LEU A 1100 -21.49 22.22 -52.99
C LEU A 1100 -22.15 23.31 -53.82
N HIS A 1101 -22.39 24.47 -53.20
CA HIS A 1101 -22.86 25.65 -53.92
C HIS A 1101 -22.10 26.90 -53.51
N GLU A 1102 -21.99 27.83 -54.47
CA GLU A 1102 -21.24 29.07 -54.28
C GLU A 1102 -21.70 30.15 -55.27
N ARG A 1103 -21.54 31.41 -54.87
CA ARG A 1103 -21.65 32.55 -55.77
C ARG A 1103 -20.39 32.66 -56.62
N LEU A 1104 -20.49 32.29 -57.89
CA LEU A 1104 -19.36 32.40 -58.82
C LEU A 1104 -19.21 33.83 -59.34
N GLU A 1105 -18.01 34.38 -59.23
CA GLU A 1105 -17.60 35.63 -59.88
C GLU A 1105 -17.56 35.47 -61.41
#